data_AF-A0A087YCL3-F1
#
_entry.id   AF-A0A087YCL3-F1
#
_cell.length_a   1.000
_cell.length_b   1.000
_cell.length_c   1.000
_cell.angle_alpha   90.00
_cell.angle_beta   90.00
_cell.angle_gamma   90.00
#
_symmetry.space_group_name_H-M   'P 1'
#
loop_
_entity.id
_entity.type
_entity.pdbx_description
1 polymer ?
#
loop_
_entity_poly.entity_id
_entity_poly.type
_entity_poly.pdbx_seq_one_letter_code
_entity_poly.pdbx_strand_id
1 'polypeptide(L)'
;YPQKKMTSKRKARAECKEVFGYPISIFFIIVNEFCERFSYYGMRAVLVLYFKYFLRWDDDLAISIYHTFVAFCYLTPILGAIIADSWLGKFKTIIYLSIVYAIGQVAMAVSAIHDITDSDRDGSPDNLTFHVVLSMAGLLLIALGTGGIKPCVAAFGGDQFGDHQDKQRRTFFSVFYLCINGGSLLSTIITPILRAQDCGIHSKSKCYSLAFGVPAALMAVSLVVFIMGSGMYYKTKPEGNIMLKVSKCIGFAIKNRYRHRSRKYPKKEHWMDWAEEKYDKLLIAQIKIALRVLLLYIPLPMFWTLFDQKGSRWTLQATTMDGNFGSIVIQPDQMQTINPILILTLVPIMDSLVFPLIKKCGLHFTPLKKMTVGMILAALAFVCAAVIQLQIDKTLPVFPSASQSQLKFLNMGNTPITVQFPENQLNLAAAQASEEYFKFESDQITVLIGNPPVSKSVSLTKGQRQTLLIPSAINDEWQLASDLIYKPQEGNNEIRFINGMSTPVTVSSAAGHYGEIEPLHYSNYSEIKNGRATFTLQSGSQSCEYSKDFGFGGSYTFFIPSTLTFGPNCQESITESVDIKPNSVHMALQIPQYFLITAGEVMFSVTGLEFSYSQAPSNMKSVLQAGWLLTNAVGNFIVLIVAEIAKLPKQWTEYILFASLLVAVSIIFSIMASFYTYIDPTAIEAEFKKKVHDDEDDEDDKKKELQKSKEMEKRDSVSSDDEDKKYVQTSM
;
A
#
# COMPACT_ATOMS: atom_id res chain seq x y z
N TYR A 1 -25.59 7.74 -59.94
CA TYR A 1 -25.77 6.29 -59.75
C TYR A 1 -24.54 5.74 -59.01
N PRO A 2 -24.71 4.85 -58.03
CA PRO A 2 -24.40 5.14 -56.61
C PRO A 2 -22.93 4.94 -56.18
N GLN A 3 -22.52 5.77 -55.20
CA GLN A 3 -21.30 5.67 -54.40
C GLN A 3 -21.19 4.29 -53.72
N LYS A 4 -20.20 3.50 -54.12
CA LYS A 4 -19.76 2.31 -53.38
C LYS A 4 -19.09 2.76 -52.07
N LYS A 5 -19.86 2.70 -50.97
CA LYS A 5 -19.28 2.66 -49.61
C LYS A 5 -18.32 1.48 -49.55
N MET A 6 -17.03 1.77 -49.45
CA MET A 6 -15.98 0.80 -49.15
C MET A 6 -16.07 0.45 -47.65
N THR A 7 -17.12 -0.27 -47.26
CA THR A 7 -17.18 -0.90 -45.93
C THR A 7 -16.19 -2.06 -45.94
N SER A 8 -15.03 -1.86 -45.33
CA SER A 8 -14.15 -2.93 -44.88
C SER A 8 -14.99 -4.00 -44.17
N LYS A 9 -15.07 -5.20 -44.77
CA LYS A 9 -15.72 -6.37 -44.19
C LYS A 9 -14.96 -6.80 -42.93
N ARG A 10 -15.27 -6.18 -41.78
CA ARG A 10 -15.01 -6.78 -40.46
C ARG A 10 -15.79 -8.11 -40.43
N LYS A 11 -15.08 -9.23 -40.33
CA LYS A 11 -15.65 -10.58 -40.17
C LYS A 11 -16.83 -10.55 -39.19
N ALA A 12 -17.95 -11.16 -39.57
CA ALA A 12 -19.16 -11.27 -38.77
C ALA A 12 -18.82 -11.64 -37.32
N ARG A 13 -19.17 -10.75 -36.39
CA ARG A 13 -19.03 -10.93 -34.95
C ARG A 13 -19.92 -12.11 -34.57
N ALA A 14 -19.39 -13.13 -33.90
CA ALA A 14 -20.23 -14.21 -33.39
C ALA A 14 -21.35 -13.60 -32.54
N GLU A 15 -22.60 -13.99 -32.78
CA GLU A 15 -23.77 -13.49 -32.05
C GLU A 15 -23.59 -13.78 -30.57
N CYS A 16 -23.15 -12.77 -29.82
CA CYS A 16 -23.02 -12.85 -28.39
C CYS A 16 -24.44 -12.73 -27.83
N LYS A 17 -24.90 -13.71 -27.04
CA LYS A 17 -26.21 -13.63 -26.41
C LYS A 17 -26.26 -12.39 -25.51
N GLU A 18 -27.24 -11.52 -25.75
CA GLU A 18 -27.43 -10.28 -25.01
C GLU A 18 -28.62 -10.41 -24.06
N VAL A 19 -28.47 -9.87 -22.84
CA VAL A 19 -29.55 -9.78 -21.85
C VAL A 19 -29.65 -8.32 -21.43
N PHE A 20 -30.82 -7.70 -21.61
CA PHE A 20 -31.03 -6.26 -21.43
C PHE A 20 -30.03 -5.36 -22.19
N GLY A 21 -29.55 -5.82 -23.35
CA GLY A 21 -28.56 -5.10 -24.18
C GLY A 21 -27.12 -5.18 -23.67
N TYR A 22 -26.84 -6.02 -22.68
CA TYR A 22 -25.47 -6.34 -22.22
C TYR A 22 -25.05 -7.72 -22.73
N PRO A 23 -23.81 -7.88 -23.24
CA PRO A 23 -23.25 -9.20 -23.50
C PRO A 23 -23.16 -10.02 -22.21
N ILE A 24 -23.66 -11.26 -22.21
CA ILE A 24 -23.60 -12.16 -21.03
C ILE A 24 -22.15 -12.36 -20.55
N SER A 25 -21.17 -12.27 -21.46
CA SER A 25 -19.75 -12.38 -21.15
C SER A 25 -19.26 -11.36 -20.11
N ILE A 26 -19.90 -10.21 -19.98
CA ILE A 26 -19.53 -9.16 -19.03
C ILE A 26 -19.66 -9.59 -17.58
N PHE A 27 -20.65 -10.42 -17.26
CA PHE A 27 -20.87 -10.90 -15.88
C PHE A 27 -19.61 -11.61 -15.34
N PHE A 28 -19.00 -12.47 -16.15
CA PHE A 28 -17.79 -13.21 -15.78
C PHE A 28 -16.59 -12.28 -15.54
N ILE A 29 -16.49 -11.18 -16.31
CA ILE A 29 -15.41 -10.19 -16.16
C ILE A 29 -15.59 -9.37 -14.88
N ILE A 30 -16.83 -8.98 -14.56
CA ILE A 30 -17.15 -8.22 -13.34
C ILE A 30 -16.87 -9.05 -12.08
N VAL A 31 -17.32 -10.31 -12.04
CA VAL A 31 -17.06 -11.21 -10.91
C VAL A 31 -15.55 -11.45 -10.76
N ASN A 32 -14.85 -11.66 -11.87
CA ASN A 32 -13.39 -11.79 -11.85
C ASN A 32 -12.71 -10.54 -11.27
N GLU A 33 -13.11 -9.34 -11.70
CA GLU A 33 -12.54 -8.10 -11.17
C GLU A 33 -12.81 -7.95 -9.67
N PHE A 34 -14.03 -8.21 -9.21
CA PHE A 34 -14.36 -8.12 -7.79
C PHE A 34 -13.51 -9.07 -6.93
N CYS A 35 -13.41 -10.35 -7.34
CA CYS A 35 -12.62 -11.35 -6.60
C CYS A 35 -11.13 -11.02 -6.60
N GLU A 36 -10.57 -10.57 -7.73
CA GLU A 36 -9.17 -10.15 -7.81
C GLU A 36 -8.89 -8.93 -6.93
N ARG A 37 -9.78 -7.93 -6.93
CA ARG A 37 -9.63 -6.73 -6.10
C ARG A 37 -9.72 -7.05 -4.62
N PHE A 38 -10.66 -7.92 -4.24
CA PHE A 38 -10.72 -8.43 -2.87
C PHE A 38 -9.40 -9.12 -2.48
N SER A 39 -8.89 -10.00 -3.35
CA SER A 39 -7.67 -10.76 -3.09
C SER A 39 -6.45 -9.85 -2.90
N TYR A 40 -6.28 -8.86 -3.79
CA TYR A 40 -5.17 -7.92 -3.75
C TYR A 40 -5.20 -7.02 -2.51
N TYR A 41 -6.32 -6.34 -2.25
CA TYR A 41 -6.42 -5.39 -1.14
C TYR A 41 -6.45 -6.09 0.22
N GLY A 42 -7.09 -7.26 0.34
CA GLY A 42 -7.14 -8.03 1.58
C GLY A 42 -5.76 -8.51 2.01
N MET A 43 -5.02 -9.15 1.09
CA MET A 43 -3.65 -9.60 1.36
C MET A 43 -2.73 -8.40 1.69
N ARG A 44 -2.80 -7.34 0.88
CA ARG A 44 -1.98 -6.13 1.08
C ARG A 44 -2.25 -5.46 2.44
N ALA A 45 -3.48 -5.47 2.94
CA ALA A 45 -3.84 -4.80 4.20
C ALA A 45 -3.11 -5.40 5.42
N VAL A 46 -2.98 -6.72 5.47
CA VAL A 46 -2.39 -7.45 6.61
C VAL A 46 -0.88 -7.67 6.48
N LEU A 47 -0.31 -7.40 5.31
CA LEU A 47 1.04 -7.83 4.93
C LEU A 47 2.15 -7.24 5.82
N VAL A 48 2.04 -5.96 6.21
CA VAL A 48 3.06 -5.33 7.06
C VAL A 48 3.08 -5.93 8.48
N LEU A 49 1.91 -6.31 9.01
CA LEU A 49 1.81 -6.97 10.31
C LEU A 49 2.30 -8.42 10.25
N TYR A 50 2.09 -9.10 9.12
CA TYR A 50 2.69 -10.41 8.87
C TYR A 50 4.22 -10.35 8.93
N PHE A 51 4.85 -9.36 8.29
CA PHE A 51 6.30 -9.20 8.35
C PHE A 51 6.79 -8.92 9.79
N LYS A 52 6.08 -8.06 10.53
CA LYS A 52 6.44 -7.69 11.89
C LYS A 52 6.27 -8.82 12.90
N TYR A 53 5.10 -9.44 12.94
CA TYR A 53 4.73 -10.38 14.01
C TYR A 53 5.02 -11.84 13.66
N PHE A 54 4.83 -12.25 12.39
CA PHE A 54 5.08 -13.63 11.98
C PHE A 54 6.54 -13.83 11.55
N LEU A 55 7.06 -13.00 10.63
CA LEU A 55 8.46 -13.09 10.20
C LEU A 55 9.45 -12.44 11.17
N ARG A 56 8.97 -11.78 12.23
CA ARG A 56 9.79 -11.13 13.28
C ARG A 56 10.81 -10.12 12.73
N TRP A 57 10.44 -9.42 11.65
CA TRP A 57 11.24 -8.33 11.11
C TRP A 57 10.98 -7.02 11.86
N ASP A 58 12.00 -6.17 11.93
CA ASP A 58 11.82 -4.80 12.40
C ASP A 58 10.93 -3.98 11.46
N ASP A 59 10.48 -2.83 11.95
CA ASP A 59 9.55 -1.95 11.23
C ASP A 59 10.15 -1.44 9.92
N ASP A 60 11.45 -1.16 9.86
CA ASP A 60 12.12 -0.61 8.67
C ASP A 60 12.21 -1.65 7.55
N LEU A 61 12.59 -2.89 7.89
CA LEU A 61 12.62 -4.00 6.93
C LEU A 61 11.21 -4.36 6.44
N ALA A 62 10.23 -4.40 7.34
CA ALA A 62 8.83 -4.66 6.99
C ALA A 62 8.27 -3.59 6.03
N ILE A 63 8.51 -2.31 6.30
CA ILE A 63 8.15 -1.19 5.41
C ILE A 63 8.86 -1.32 4.06
N SER A 64 10.16 -1.66 4.08
CA SER A 64 10.97 -1.74 2.85
C SER A 64 10.50 -2.84 1.91
N ILE A 65 10.23 -4.04 2.44
CA ILE A 65 9.71 -5.15 1.62
C ILE A 65 8.28 -4.86 1.14
N TYR A 66 7.45 -4.24 1.97
CA TYR A 66 6.10 -3.82 1.59
C TYR A 66 6.12 -2.88 0.37
N HIS A 67 6.91 -1.80 0.43
CA HIS A 67 6.99 -0.84 -0.67
C HIS A 67 7.68 -1.41 -1.90
N THR A 68 8.66 -2.30 -1.72
CA THR A 68 9.25 -3.06 -2.84
C THR A 68 8.18 -3.86 -3.57
N PHE A 69 7.39 -4.65 -2.83
CA PHE A 69 6.29 -5.42 -3.41
C PHE A 69 5.28 -4.55 -4.16
N VAL A 70 4.86 -3.42 -3.57
CA VAL A 70 3.94 -2.47 -4.22
C VAL A 70 4.56 -1.87 -5.48
N ALA A 71 5.84 -1.47 -5.43
CA ALA A 71 6.56 -0.95 -6.59
C ALA A 71 6.56 -1.95 -7.76
N PHE A 72 6.85 -3.22 -7.49
CA PHE A 72 6.80 -4.27 -8.51
C PHE A 72 5.38 -4.46 -9.06
N CYS A 73 4.34 -4.45 -8.23
CA CYS A 73 2.94 -4.55 -8.68
C CYS A 73 2.52 -3.44 -9.66
N TYR A 74 3.15 -2.27 -9.60
CA TYR A 74 2.89 -1.13 -10.48
C TYR A 74 3.91 -0.97 -11.62
N LEU A 75 5.03 -1.73 -11.57
CA LEU A 75 6.04 -1.78 -12.64
C LEU A 75 5.74 -2.89 -13.67
N THR A 76 5.33 -4.06 -13.21
CA THR A 76 5.01 -5.24 -14.05
C THR A 76 3.80 -5.07 -15.00
N PRO A 77 2.87 -4.09 -14.86
CA PRO A 77 1.90 -3.78 -15.90
C PRO A 77 2.50 -3.51 -17.28
N ILE A 78 3.70 -2.91 -17.35
CA ILE A 78 4.42 -2.70 -18.62
C ILE A 78 4.71 -4.03 -19.30
N LEU A 79 5.17 -5.02 -18.52
CA LEU A 79 5.43 -6.38 -19.01
C LEU A 79 4.13 -7.04 -19.50
N GLY A 80 3.05 -6.95 -18.71
CA GLY A 80 1.74 -7.51 -19.06
C GLY A 80 1.19 -6.96 -20.36
N ALA A 81 1.25 -5.63 -20.54
CA ALA A 81 0.83 -4.97 -21.77
C ALA A 81 1.66 -5.42 -22.98
N ILE A 82 2.99 -5.49 -22.85
CA ILE A 82 3.88 -5.96 -23.92
C ILE A 82 3.53 -7.40 -24.33
N ILE A 83 3.32 -8.29 -23.36
CA ILE A 83 2.99 -9.71 -23.62
C ILE A 83 1.63 -9.82 -24.31
N ALA A 84 0.62 -9.08 -23.84
CA ALA A 84 -0.72 -9.07 -24.43
C ALA A 84 -0.74 -8.54 -25.86
N ASP A 85 -0.08 -7.42 -26.13
CA ASP A 85 -0.14 -6.76 -27.43
C ASP A 85 0.78 -7.42 -28.47
N SER A 86 1.90 -8.00 -28.04
CA SER A 86 2.92 -8.52 -28.97
C SER A 86 2.80 -10.02 -29.25
N TRP A 87 2.39 -10.83 -28.27
CA TRP A 87 2.59 -12.28 -28.33
C TRP A 87 1.32 -13.08 -28.07
N LEU A 88 0.72 -12.95 -26.88
CA LEU A 88 -0.31 -13.89 -26.41
C LEU A 88 -1.74 -13.43 -26.71
N GLY A 89 -1.98 -12.12 -26.84
CA GLY A 89 -3.31 -11.54 -26.83
C GLY A 89 -3.87 -11.38 -25.41
N LYS A 90 -4.72 -10.38 -25.20
CA LYS A 90 -5.27 -10.00 -23.86
C LYS A 90 -5.84 -11.20 -23.09
N PHE A 91 -6.68 -12.02 -23.75
CA PHE A 91 -7.35 -13.17 -23.11
C PHE A 91 -6.35 -14.20 -22.54
N LYS A 92 -5.36 -14.61 -23.32
CA LYS A 92 -4.36 -15.60 -22.88
C LYS A 92 -3.44 -15.03 -21.81
N THR A 93 -3.04 -13.76 -21.94
CA THR A 93 -2.26 -13.06 -20.92
C THR A 93 -2.98 -13.04 -19.58
N ILE A 94 -4.28 -12.72 -19.56
CA ILE A 94 -5.08 -12.73 -18.34
C ILE A 94 -5.06 -14.11 -17.68
N ILE A 95 -5.29 -15.19 -18.43
CA ILE A 95 -5.30 -16.55 -17.89
C ILE A 95 -3.94 -16.95 -17.31
N TYR A 96 -2.87 -16.85 -18.10
CA TYR A 96 -1.55 -17.32 -17.66
C TYR A 96 -1.03 -16.54 -16.45
N LEU A 97 -1.19 -15.21 -16.45
CA LEU A 97 -0.75 -14.40 -15.32
C LEU A 97 -1.67 -14.53 -14.10
N SER A 98 -2.96 -14.85 -14.28
CA SER A 98 -3.85 -15.20 -13.17
C SER A 98 -3.49 -16.55 -12.54
N ILE A 99 -3.00 -17.53 -13.30
CA ILE A 99 -2.46 -18.79 -12.75
C ILE A 99 -1.23 -18.50 -11.89
N VAL A 100 -0.29 -17.71 -12.43
CA VAL A 100 0.91 -17.27 -11.66
C VAL A 100 0.50 -16.55 -10.38
N TYR A 101 -0.52 -15.68 -10.46
CA TYR A 101 -1.05 -14.99 -9.30
C TYR A 101 -1.64 -15.98 -8.27
N ALA A 102 -2.49 -16.92 -8.70
CA ALA A 102 -3.08 -17.91 -7.80
C ALA A 102 -2.01 -18.76 -7.09
N ILE A 103 -0.98 -19.20 -7.82
CA ILE A 103 0.17 -19.92 -7.23
C ILE A 103 0.89 -19.05 -6.19
N GLY A 104 1.12 -17.77 -6.49
CA GLY A 104 1.73 -16.85 -5.54
C GLY A 104 0.92 -16.65 -4.26
N GLN A 105 -0.41 -16.54 -4.36
CA GLN A 105 -1.30 -16.44 -3.18
C GLN A 105 -1.33 -17.74 -2.37
N VAL A 106 -1.33 -18.90 -3.03
CA VAL A 106 -1.22 -20.19 -2.33
C VAL A 106 0.12 -20.32 -1.61
N ALA A 107 1.22 -19.89 -2.24
CA ALA A 107 2.53 -19.87 -1.59
C ALA A 107 2.53 -18.98 -0.33
N MET A 108 1.91 -17.80 -0.38
CA MET A 108 1.73 -16.92 0.78
C MET A 108 0.86 -17.54 1.88
N ALA A 109 -0.21 -18.25 1.52
CA ALA A 109 -1.07 -18.92 2.49
C ALA A 109 -0.33 -20.07 3.21
N VAL A 110 0.43 -20.86 2.45
CA VAL A 110 1.25 -21.97 3.00
C VAL A 110 2.41 -21.43 3.84
N SER A 111 3.06 -20.33 3.41
CA SER A 111 4.15 -19.71 4.18
C SER A 111 3.71 -19.17 5.53
N ALA A 112 2.41 -18.99 5.77
CA ALA A 112 1.86 -18.47 7.03
C ALA A 112 1.34 -19.55 7.99
N ILE A 113 1.64 -20.84 7.74
CA ILE A 113 1.25 -21.95 8.62
C ILE A 113 2.40 -22.29 9.57
N HIS A 114 2.27 -21.95 10.86
CA HIS A 114 3.27 -22.25 11.91
C HIS A 114 3.62 -23.74 11.97
N ASP A 115 2.60 -24.60 11.99
CA ASP A 115 2.72 -26.05 12.18
C ASP A 115 3.57 -26.79 11.11
N ILE A 116 3.95 -26.14 9.99
CA ILE A 116 4.79 -26.78 8.96
C ILE A 116 6.24 -26.96 9.42
N THR A 117 6.76 -26.02 10.20
CA THR A 117 8.16 -26.08 10.66
C THR A 117 8.31 -26.09 12.17
N ASP A 118 7.20 -26.06 12.92
CA ASP A 118 7.14 -26.19 14.38
C ASP A 118 7.21 -27.69 14.77
N SER A 119 8.42 -28.23 14.92
CA SER A 119 8.64 -29.65 15.22
C SER A 119 8.52 -29.96 16.71
N ASP A 120 8.85 -28.99 17.57
CA ASP A 120 8.80 -29.10 19.02
C ASP A 120 7.42 -28.73 19.62
N ARG A 121 6.52 -28.19 18.79
CA ARG A 121 5.12 -27.83 19.12
C ARG A 121 5.03 -26.71 20.15
N ASP A 122 6.03 -25.84 20.18
CA ASP A 122 6.08 -24.70 21.09
C ASP A 122 5.23 -23.51 20.61
N GLY A 123 4.75 -23.58 19.36
CA GLY A 123 3.95 -22.55 18.71
C GLY A 123 4.73 -21.49 17.96
N SER A 124 6.03 -21.69 17.81
CA SER A 124 6.92 -20.88 17.00
C SER A 124 7.58 -21.73 15.89
N PRO A 125 7.83 -21.18 14.70
CA PRO A 125 8.42 -21.97 13.63
C PRO A 125 9.93 -22.14 13.85
N ASP A 126 10.41 -23.39 13.93
CA ASP A 126 11.85 -23.69 14.10
C ASP A 126 12.69 -23.16 12.93
N ASN A 127 12.13 -23.20 11.72
CA ASN A 127 12.81 -22.79 10.49
C ASN A 127 12.12 -21.59 9.83
N LEU A 128 12.41 -20.41 10.36
CA LEU A 128 11.95 -19.14 9.80
C LEU A 128 12.41 -18.90 8.35
N THR A 129 13.55 -19.49 7.93
CA THR A 129 14.09 -19.33 6.58
C THR A 129 13.14 -19.88 5.52
N PHE A 130 12.50 -21.03 5.79
CA PHE A 130 11.50 -21.60 4.88
C PHE A 130 10.35 -20.63 4.65
N HIS A 131 9.80 -20.07 5.74
CA HIS A 131 8.70 -19.10 5.69
C HIS A 131 9.10 -17.84 4.92
N VAL A 132 10.30 -17.30 5.15
CA VAL A 132 10.81 -16.13 4.44
C VAL A 132 10.94 -16.41 2.95
N VAL A 133 11.62 -17.49 2.54
CA VAL A 133 11.86 -17.80 1.12
C VAL A 133 10.55 -18.02 0.37
N LEU A 134 9.64 -18.80 0.95
CA LEU A 134 8.34 -19.06 0.33
C LEU A 134 7.48 -17.79 0.24
N SER A 135 7.51 -16.93 1.26
CA SER A 135 6.84 -15.62 1.22
C SER A 135 7.40 -14.73 0.12
N MET A 136 8.73 -14.62 0.00
CA MET A 136 9.35 -13.76 -1.03
C MET A 136 9.07 -14.27 -2.44
N ALA A 137 9.12 -15.58 -2.65
CA ALA A 137 8.71 -16.19 -3.91
C ALA A 137 7.22 -15.92 -4.20
N GLY A 138 6.35 -16.08 -3.19
CA GLY A 138 4.93 -15.78 -3.29
C GLY A 138 4.64 -14.33 -3.69
N LEU A 139 5.26 -13.36 -3.01
CA LEU A 139 5.11 -11.94 -3.32
C LEU A 139 5.59 -11.57 -4.72
N LEU A 140 6.71 -12.14 -5.19
CA LEU A 140 7.20 -11.91 -6.55
C LEU A 140 6.20 -12.44 -7.59
N LEU A 141 5.69 -13.66 -7.39
CA LEU A 141 4.68 -14.25 -8.29
C LEU A 141 3.38 -13.44 -8.27
N ILE A 142 2.93 -12.98 -7.09
CA ILE A 142 1.78 -12.09 -6.98
C ILE A 142 2.02 -10.79 -7.74
N ALA A 143 3.17 -10.15 -7.56
CA ALA A 143 3.49 -8.88 -8.23
C ALA A 143 3.52 -9.02 -9.76
N LEU A 144 4.05 -10.13 -10.29
CA LEU A 144 4.02 -10.46 -11.71
C LEU A 144 2.58 -10.72 -12.19
N GLY A 145 1.81 -11.46 -11.41
CA GLY A 145 0.42 -11.81 -11.69
C GLY A 145 -0.51 -10.60 -11.73
N THR A 146 -0.72 -9.93 -10.59
CA THR A 146 -1.63 -8.77 -10.46
C THR A 146 -1.22 -7.63 -11.40
N GLY A 147 0.07 -7.29 -11.45
CA GLY A 147 0.51 -6.18 -12.30
C GLY A 147 0.32 -6.49 -13.77
N GLY A 148 0.60 -7.72 -14.21
CA GLY A 148 0.44 -8.10 -15.60
C GLY A 148 -1.02 -8.21 -16.09
N ILE A 149 -1.96 -8.53 -15.21
CA ILE A 149 -3.39 -8.59 -15.57
C ILE A 149 -4.08 -7.22 -15.55
N LYS A 150 -3.66 -6.29 -14.68
CA LYS A 150 -4.27 -4.95 -14.50
C LYS A 150 -4.56 -4.20 -15.81
N PRO A 151 -3.60 -4.02 -16.75
CA PRO A 151 -3.88 -3.29 -17.99
C PRO A 151 -4.76 -4.09 -18.97
N CYS A 152 -4.83 -5.41 -18.81
CA CYS A 152 -5.50 -6.29 -19.76
C CYS A 152 -7.00 -6.44 -19.46
N VAL A 153 -7.41 -6.56 -18.19
CA VAL A 153 -8.79 -6.90 -17.82
C VAL A 153 -9.79 -5.80 -18.19
N ALA A 154 -9.50 -4.55 -17.83
CA ALA A 154 -10.37 -3.42 -18.14
C ALA A 154 -10.51 -3.21 -19.67
N ALA A 155 -9.39 -3.33 -20.39
CA ALA A 155 -9.38 -3.25 -21.85
C ALA A 155 -10.16 -4.41 -22.50
N PHE A 156 -10.00 -5.63 -21.99
CA PHE A 156 -10.71 -6.80 -22.49
C PHE A 156 -12.23 -6.72 -22.24
N GLY A 157 -12.66 -6.19 -21.10
CA GLY A 157 -14.07 -5.92 -20.80
C GLY A 157 -14.68 -4.88 -21.75
N GLY A 158 -13.94 -3.79 -22.02
CA GLY A 158 -14.37 -2.77 -22.99
C GLY A 158 -14.54 -3.31 -24.41
N ASP A 159 -13.68 -4.25 -24.83
CA ASP A 159 -13.72 -4.88 -26.16
C ASP A 159 -14.95 -5.77 -26.39
N GLN A 160 -15.70 -6.14 -25.34
CA GLN A 160 -16.88 -7.00 -25.48
C GLN A 160 -18.07 -6.26 -26.11
N PHE A 161 -18.11 -4.93 -26.04
CA PHE A 161 -19.25 -4.13 -26.50
C PHE A 161 -19.18 -3.79 -28.00
N GLY A 162 -20.35 -3.76 -28.63
CA GLY A 162 -20.58 -3.23 -29.98
C GLY A 162 -20.31 -1.74 -30.11
N ASP A 163 -20.03 -1.27 -31.33
CA ASP A 163 -19.94 0.17 -31.63
C ASP A 163 -21.28 0.89 -31.37
N HIS A 164 -22.41 0.16 -31.39
CA HIS A 164 -23.74 0.67 -31.10
C HIS A 164 -24.10 0.66 -29.59
N GLN A 165 -23.24 0.13 -28.71
CA GLN A 165 -23.49 -0.07 -27.28
C GLN A 165 -22.73 0.92 -26.38
N ASP A 166 -22.60 2.17 -26.82
CA ASP A 166 -21.84 3.20 -26.09
C ASP A 166 -22.36 3.45 -24.67
N LYS A 167 -23.69 3.47 -24.50
CA LYS A 167 -24.34 3.71 -23.20
C LYS A 167 -24.05 2.57 -22.22
N GLN A 168 -24.16 1.32 -22.69
CA GLN A 168 -23.90 0.12 -21.90
C GLN A 168 -22.42 0.03 -21.52
N ARG A 169 -21.52 0.35 -22.45
CA ARG A 169 -20.07 0.39 -22.21
C ARG A 169 -19.68 1.41 -21.13
N ARG A 170 -20.27 2.61 -21.13
CA ARG A 170 -20.05 3.60 -20.04
C ARG A 170 -20.53 3.07 -18.70
N THR A 171 -21.72 2.47 -18.67
CA THR A 171 -22.30 1.88 -17.45
C THR A 171 -21.44 0.73 -16.92
N PHE A 172 -20.88 -0.10 -17.80
CA PHE A 172 -19.93 -1.14 -17.44
C PHE A 172 -18.72 -0.58 -16.69
N PHE A 173 -18.10 0.50 -17.17
CA PHE A 173 -16.97 1.11 -16.46
C PHE A 173 -17.35 1.68 -15.09
N SER A 174 -18.57 2.20 -14.93
CA SER A 174 -19.10 2.61 -13.62
C SER A 174 -19.28 1.43 -12.67
N VAL A 175 -19.84 0.31 -13.15
CA VAL A 175 -19.96 -0.93 -12.35
C VAL A 175 -18.59 -1.52 -12.02
N PHE A 176 -17.66 -1.48 -12.96
CA PHE A 176 -16.27 -1.91 -12.75
C PHE A 176 -15.60 -1.12 -11.63
N TYR A 177 -15.77 0.21 -11.64
CA TYR A 177 -15.30 1.08 -10.56
C TYR A 177 -15.95 0.77 -9.21
N LEU A 178 -17.26 0.48 -9.20
CA LEU A 178 -17.97 0.04 -8.00
C LEU A 178 -17.41 -1.28 -7.46
N CYS A 179 -17.11 -2.25 -8.33
CA CYS A 179 -16.50 -3.52 -7.93
C CYS A 179 -15.09 -3.37 -7.35
N ILE A 180 -14.28 -2.46 -7.88
CA ILE A 180 -12.95 -2.15 -7.32
C ILE A 180 -13.07 -1.66 -5.88
N ASN A 181 -13.91 -0.64 -5.67
CA ASN A 181 -14.07 -0.04 -4.34
C ASN A 181 -14.80 -0.98 -3.38
N GLY A 182 -15.81 -1.70 -3.85
CA GLY A 182 -16.54 -2.71 -3.06
C GLY A 182 -15.65 -3.88 -2.64
N GLY A 183 -14.81 -4.37 -3.56
CA GLY A 183 -13.82 -5.42 -3.27
C GLY A 183 -12.80 -4.95 -2.22
N SER A 184 -12.26 -3.73 -2.39
CA SER A 184 -11.33 -3.12 -1.43
C SER A 184 -11.97 -2.92 -0.05
N LEU A 185 -13.20 -2.41 0.01
CA LEU A 185 -13.95 -2.19 1.24
C LEU A 185 -14.17 -3.50 2.00
N LEU A 186 -14.69 -4.53 1.32
CA LEU A 186 -14.99 -5.80 1.97
C LEU A 186 -13.71 -6.53 2.39
N SER A 187 -12.65 -6.49 1.58
CA SER A 187 -11.40 -7.15 1.92
C SER A 187 -10.68 -6.51 3.11
N THR A 188 -10.71 -5.18 3.21
CA THR A 188 -10.08 -4.45 4.33
C THR A 188 -10.84 -4.59 5.65
N ILE A 189 -12.11 -5.03 5.60
CA ILE A 189 -12.88 -5.42 6.79
C ILE A 189 -12.64 -6.90 7.13
N ILE A 190 -12.90 -7.79 6.17
CA ILE A 190 -12.98 -9.24 6.40
C ILE A 190 -11.59 -9.83 6.65
N THR A 191 -10.57 -9.50 5.85
CA THR A 191 -9.26 -10.14 5.96
C THR A 191 -8.57 -9.88 7.31
N PRO A 192 -8.56 -8.65 7.87
CA PRO A 192 -8.10 -8.42 9.23
C PRO A 192 -8.89 -9.15 10.32
N ILE A 193 -10.22 -9.30 10.16
CA ILE A 193 -11.05 -10.08 11.11
C ILE A 193 -10.62 -11.55 11.09
N LEU A 194 -10.34 -12.10 9.91
CA LEU A 194 -9.83 -13.47 9.77
C LEU A 194 -8.44 -13.63 10.39
N ARG A 195 -7.55 -12.64 10.20
CA ARG A 195 -6.21 -12.60 10.84
C ARG A 195 -6.31 -12.61 12.36
N ALA A 196 -7.24 -11.83 12.92
CA ALA A 196 -7.38 -11.66 14.36
C ALA A 196 -7.89 -12.90 15.10
N GLN A 197 -8.46 -13.88 14.38
CA GLN A 197 -8.84 -15.17 14.93
C GLN A 197 -7.62 -15.97 15.38
N ASP A 198 -7.82 -16.79 16.42
CA ASP A 198 -6.79 -17.70 16.92
C ASP A 198 -6.94 -19.07 16.21
N CYS A 199 -5.89 -19.53 15.52
CA CYS A 199 -5.87 -20.80 14.79
C CYS A 199 -4.54 -21.55 14.96
N GLY A 200 -4.48 -22.78 14.46
CA GLY A 200 -3.36 -23.71 14.67
C GLY A 200 -3.83 -25.03 15.29
N ILE A 201 -3.11 -26.10 14.95
CA ILE A 201 -3.47 -27.48 15.31
C ILE A 201 -2.96 -27.80 16.72
N HIS A 202 -1.69 -27.50 17.00
CA HIS A 202 -1.04 -27.82 18.28
C HIS A 202 -0.98 -26.61 19.22
N SER A 203 -0.61 -25.45 18.67
CA SER A 203 -0.58 -24.17 19.37
C SER A 203 -1.65 -23.22 18.78
N LYS A 204 -2.13 -22.27 19.57
CA LYS A 204 -3.07 -21.24 19.09
C LYS A 204 -2.30 -19.95 18.84
N SER A 205 -2.29 -19.49 17.59
CA SER A 205 -1.64 -18.24 17.16
C SER A 205 -2.56 -17.44 16.22
N LYS A 206 -2.17 -16.21 15.88
CA LYS A 206 -2.93 -15.37 14.95
C LYS A 206 -2.98 -15.95 13.54
N CYS A 207 -4.16 -15.96 12.94
CA CYS A 207 -4.42 -16.75 11.74
C CYS A 207 -4.07 -16.06 10.41
N TYR A 208 -2.77 -15.85 10.17
CA TYR A 208 -2.29 -15.34 8.88
C TYR A 208 -2.56 -16.30 7.72
N SER A 209 -2.52 -17.61 7.95
CA SER A 209 -2.83 -18.63 6.94
C SER A 209 -4.26 -18.50 6.41
N LEU A 210 -5.24 -18.22 7.27
CA LEU A 210 -6.62 -17.96 6.85
C LEU A 210 -6.76 -16.60 6.16
N ALA A 211 -6.07 -15.58 6.69
CA ALA A 211 -6.06 -14.24 6.10
C ALA A 211 -5.50 -14.21 4.67
N PHE A 212 -4.51 -15.05 4.34
CA PHE A 212 -4.00 -15.20 2.97
C PHE A 212 -4.73 -16.30 2.17
N GLY A 213 -5.22 -17.34 2.83
CA GLY A 213 -5.91 -18.46 2.21
C GLY A 213 -7.26 -18.09 1.59
N VAL A 214 -8.05 -17.22 2.23
CA VAL A 214 -9.33 -16.75 1.66
C VAL A 214 -9.11 -15.93 0.38
N PRO A 215 -8.20 -14.92 0.35
CA PRO A 215 -7.76 -14.29 -0.89
C PRO A 215 -7.27 -15.26 -1.97
N ALA A 216 -6.53 -16.32 -1.60
CA ALA A 216 -6.05 -17.33 -2.54
C ALA A 216 -7.21 -18.13 -3.16
N ALA A 217 -8.16 -18.58 -2.35
CA ALA A 217 -9.35 -19.30 -2.80
C ALA A 217 -10.21 -18.42 -3.72
N LEU A 218 -10.44 -17.16 -3.34
CA LEU A 218 -11.19 -16.21 -4.19
C LEU A 218 -10.48 -15.93 -5.52
N MET A 219 -9.15 -15.87 -5.54
CA MET A 219 -8.39 -15.72 -6.79
C MET A 219 -8.52 -16.97 -7.68
N ALA A 220 -8.51 -18.18 -7.10
CA ALA A 220 -8.77 -19.41 -7.85
C ALA A 220 -10.18 -19.44 -8.42
N VAL A 221 -11.19 -19.05 -7.63
CA VAL A 221 -12.58 -18.89 -8.09
C VAL A 221 -12.66 -17.87 -9.23
N SER A 222 -11.99 -16.73 -9.08
CA SER A 222 -11.89 -15.68 -10.12
C SER A 222 -11.42 -16.25 -11.45
N LEU A 223 -10.34 -17.03 -11.42
CA LEU A 223 -9.78 -17.68 -12.61
C LEU A 223 -10.76 -18.68 -13.24
N VAL A 224 -11.40 -19.53 -12.43
CA VAL A 224 -12.39 -20.52 -12.92
C VAL A 224 -13.56 -19.82 -13.59
N VAL A 225 -14.14 -18.80 -12.93
CA VAL A 225 -15.25 -18.01 -13.47
C VAL A 225 -14.83 -17.34 -14.79
N PHE A 226 -13.64 -16.74 -14.85
CA PHE A 226 -13.15 -16.12 -16.08
C PHE A 226 -13.02 -17.14 -17.22
N ILE A 227 -12.49 -18.34 -16.95
CA ILE A 227 -12.34 -19.41 -17.95
C ILE A 227 -13.70 -19.96 -18.41
N MET A 228 -14.70 -20.06 -17.53
CA MET A 228 -16.05 -20.50 -17.89
C MET A 228 -16.68 -19.58 -18.94
N GLY A 229 -16.37 -18.28 -18.92
CA GLY A 229 -16.80 -17.33 -19.93
C GLY A 229 -16.09 -17.45 -21.29
N SER A 230 -15.07 -18.31 -21.42
CA SER A 230 -14.15 -18.35 -22.56
C SER A 230 -14.80 -18.57 -23.93
N GLY A 231 -15.92 -19.30 -23.98
CA GLY A 231 -16.68 -19.54 -25.21
C GLY A 231 -17.49 -18.32 -25.68
N MET A 232 -17.74 -17.36 -24.78
CA MET A 232 -18.59 -16.19 -25.04
C MET A 232 -17.80 -14.91 -25.32
N TYR A 233 -16.50 -14.87 -24.99
CA TYR A 233 -15.71 -13.66 -25.19
C TYR A 233 -15.39 -13.39 -26.65
N TYR A 234 -15.47 -12.11 -27.02
CA TYR A 234 -14.83 -11.59 -28.21
C TYR A 234 -13.33 -11.46 -27.96
N LYS A 235 -12.52 -12.22 -28.72
CA LYS A 235 -11.06 -12.28 -28.58
C LYS A 235 -10.42 -11.54 -29.76
N THR A 236 -9.90 -10.35 -29.48
CA THR A 236 -9.14 -9.55 -30.44
C THR A 236 -7.79 -10.20 -30.74
N LYS A 237 -7.30 -10.05 -31.98
CA LYS A 237 -5.95 -10.48 -32.36
C LYS A 237 -4.93 -9.49 -31.77
N PRO A 238 -3.69 -9.93 -31.45
CA PRO A 238 -2.64 -9.02 -30.99
C PRO A 238 -2.38 -7.93 -32.02
N GLU A 239 -2.52 -6.67 -31.62
CA GLU A 239 -2.17 -5.49 -32.42
C GLU A 239 -0.74 -5.11 -32.04
N GLY A 240 0.22 -5.38 -32.92
CA GLY A 240 1.65 -5.39 -32.57
C GLY A 240 2.16 -4.15 -31.80
N ASN A 241 3.24 -4.36 -31.04
CA ASN A 241 3.71 -3.48 -29.97
C ASN A 241 3.88 -1.98 -30.32
N ILE A 242 2.88 -1.17 -29.96
CA ILE A 242 2.91 0.29 -30.12
C ILE A 242 4.04 0.89 -29.27
N MET A 243 4.25 0.42 -28.04
CA MET A 243 5.29 0.91 -27.15
C MET A 243 6.69 0.69 -27.76
N LEU A 244 6.95 -0.46 -28.38
CA LEU A 244 8.21 -0.72 -29.10
C LEU A 244 8.38 0.18 -30.32
N LYS A 245 7.30 0.44 -31.08
CA LYS A 245 7.33 1.38 -32.22
C LYS A 245 7.70 2.80 -31.75
N VAL A 246 7.08 3.26 -30.65
CA VAL A 246 7.38 4.56 -30.03
C VAL A 246 8.85 4.61 -29.58
N SER A 247 9.33 3.62 -28.83
CA SER A 247 10.72 3.58 -28.35
C SER A 247 11.74 3.56 -29.50
N LYS A 248 11.48 2.81 -30.58
CA LYS A 248 12.33 2.79 -31.77
C LYS A 248 12.32 4.13 -32.52
N CYS A 249 11.16 4.78 -32.63
CA CYS A 249 11.03 6.10 -33.25
C CYS A 249 11.82 7.16 -32.46
N ILE A 250 11.67 7.18 -31.13
CA ILE A 250 12.43 8.08 -30.24
C ILE A 250 13.93 7.82 -30.36
N GLY A 251 14.36 6.55 -30.28
CA GLY A 251 15.76 6.17 -30.40
C GLY A 251 16.37 6.54 -31.76
N PHE A 252 15.58 6.38 -32.84
CA PHE A 252 15.98 6.82 -34.18
C PHE A 252 16.13 8.34 -34.25
N ALA A 253 15.16 9.11 -33.75
CA ALA A 253 15.24 10.58 -33.71
C ALA A 253 16.49 11.08 -32.97
N ILE A 254 16.78 10.49 -31.79
CA ILE A 254 17.96 10.84 -30.99
C ILE A 254 19.24 10.48 -31.74
N LYS A 255 19.35 9.25 -32.26
CA LYS A 255 20.52 8.81 -33.03
C LYS A 255 20.77 9.71 -34.24
N ASN A 256 19.71 10.07 -34.96
CA ASN A 256 19.79 10.90 -36.16
C ASN A 256 20.19 12.34 -35.83
N ARG A 257 19.69 12.89 -34.71
CA ARG A 257 20.10 14.19 -34.16
C ARG A 257 21.59 14.24 -33.81
N TYR A 258 22.12 13.19 -33.19
CA TYR A 258 23.55 13.12 -32.87
C TYR A 258 24.42 12.96 -34.13
N ARG A 259 23.98 12.17 -35.11
CA ARG A 259 24.70 11.93 -36.38
C ARG A 259 24.77 13.18 -37.26
N HIS A 260 23.73 14.01 -37.25
CA HIS A 260 23.61 15.22 -38.07
C HIS A 260 23.85 16.52 -37.27
N ARG A 261 24.62 16.46 -36.17
CA ARG A 261 24.93 17.62 -35.31
C ARG A 261 25.85 18.67 -35.97
N SER A 262 26.37 18.39 -37.17
CA SER A 262 27.22 19.32 -37.94
C SER A 262 26.42 20.52 -38.47
N ARG A 263 27.09 21.68 -38.60
CA ARG A 263 26.53 22.97 -39.06
C ARG A 263 25.97 22.95 -40.50
N LYS A 264 26.13 21.83 -41.21
CA LYS A 264 25.75 21.60 -42.61
C LYS A 264 24.27 21.20 -42.81
N TYR A 265 23.57 20.81 -41.75
CA TYR A 265 22.16 20.41 -41.80
C TYR A 265 21.26 21.49 -41.18
N PRO A 266 20.12 21.83 -41.80
CA PRO A 266 19.19 22.82 -41.25
C PRO A 266 18.62 22.32 -39.92
N LYS A 267 18.53 23.22 -38.93
CA LYS A 267 17.93 22.90 -37.62
C LYS A 267 16.43 22.67 -37.82
N LYS A 268 15.94 21.51 -37.37
CA LYS A 268 14.49 21.22 -37.27
C LYS A 268 13.87 21.97 -36.08
N GLU A 269 12.59 22.34 -36.16
CA GLU A 269 11.86 23.07 -35.11
C GLU A 269 11.73 22.26 -33.81
N HIS A 270 11.45 20.96 -33.89
CA HIS A 270 11.42 20.06 -32.76
C HIS A 270 12.39 18.89 -32.95
N TRP A 271 13.01 18.40 -31.87
CA TRP A 271 14.01 17.32 -31.93
C TRP A 271 13.45 15.97 -32.41
N MET A 272 12.13 15.77 -32.34
CA MET A 272 11.47 14.57 -32.86
C MET A 272 11.38 14.55 -34.39
N ASP A 273 11.49 15.70 -35.06
CA ASP A 273 11.35 15.79 -36.52
C ASP A 273 12.54 15.17 -37.26
N TRP A 274 13.60 14.81 -36.53
CA TRP A 274 14.69 13.98 -37.04
C TRP A 274 14.27 12.53 -37.35
N ALA A 275 13.05 12.12 -36.98
CA ALA A 275 12.47 10.83 -37.35
C ALA A 275 11.64 10.86 -38.66
N GLU A 276 11.40 12.04 -39.22
CA GLU A 276 10.55 12.25 -40.41
C GLU A 276 11.03 11.45 -41.64
N GLU A 277 12.33 11.15 -41.72
CA GLU A 277 12.92 10.32 -42.79
C GLU A 277 12.41 8.87 -42.82
N LYS A 278 11.94 8.34 -41.69
CA LYS A 278 11.60 6.92 -41.53
C LYS A 278 10.20 6.67 -40.99
N TYR A 279 9.62 7.64 -40.28
CA TYR A 279 8.36 7.48 -39.58
C TYR A 279 7.34 8.52 -40.06
N ASP A 280 6.07 8.12 -40.05
CA ASP A 280 4.93 8.97 -40.42
C ASP A 280 4.87 10.23 -39.55
N LYS A 281 4.57 11.38 -40.19
CA LYS A 281 4.40 12.68 -39.53
C LYS A 281 3.31 12.64 -38.47
N LEU A 282 2.22 11.89 -38.71
CA LEU A 282 1.15 11.71 -37.73
C LEU A 282 1.69 11.02 -36.46
N LEU A 283 2.45 9.93 -36.62
CA LEU A 283 3.05 9.21 -35.50
C LEU A 283 4.02 10.12 -34.72
N ILE A 284 4.84 10.91 -35.42
CA ILE A 284 5.76 11.88 -34.80
C ILE A 284 4.99 12.91 -33.98
N ALA A 285 3.90 13.47 -34.52
CA ALA A 285 3.05 14.42 -33.80
C ALA A 285 2.41 13.80 -32.55
N GLN A 286 1.91 12.57 -32.65
CA GLN A 286 1.35 11.84 -31.51
C GLN A 286 2.40 11.60 -30.41
N ILE A 287 3.63 11.21 -30.77
CA ILE A 287 4.73 11.05 -29.81
C ILE A 287 5.08 12.40 -29.14
N LYS A 288 5.08 13.51 -29.88
CA LYS A 288 5.30 14.85 -29.29
C LYS A 288 4.25 15.18 -28.23
N ILE A 289 2.97 14.89 -28.50
CA ILE A 289 1.87 15.11 -27.53
C ILE A 289 2.07 14.22 -26.30
N ALA A 290 2.31 12.92 -26.49
CA ALA A 290 2.52 11.97 -25.40
C ALA A 290 3.71 12.37 -24.51
N LEU A 291 4.83 12.81 -25.11
CA LEU A 291 6.00 13.27 -24.35
C LEU A 291 5.73 14.54 -23.53
N ARG A 292 4.88 15.45 -24.01
CA ARG A 292 4.45 16.62 -23.21
C ARG A 292 3.69 16.20 -21.95
N VAL A 293 2.82 15.19 -22.07
CA VAL A 293 2.08 14.64 -20.92
C VAL A 293 3.03 13.89 -19.98
N LEU A 294 3.93 13.05 -20.50
CA LEU A 294 4.92 12.33 -19.70
C LEU A 294 5.89 13.27 -18.97
N LEU A 295 6.21 14.43 -19.53
CA LEU A 295 6.99 15.45 -18.83
C LEU A 295 6.28 15.93 -17.55
N LEU A 296 4.96 16.14 -17.62
CA LEU A 296 4.15 16.49 -16.45
C LEU A 296 4.05 15.35 -15.42
N TYR A 297 4.41 14.12 -15.79
CA TYR A 297 4.38 13.00 -14.86
C TYR A 297 5.59 12.96 -13.93
N ILE A 298 6.69 13.63 -14.26
CA ILE A 298 7.94 13.59 -13.49
C ILE A 298 7.73 13.95 -11.99
N PRO A 299 6.92 14.96 -11.62
CA PRO A 299 6.67 15.30 -10.22
C PRO A 299 5.66 14.38 -9.50
N LEU A 300 4.82 13.65 -10.24
CA LEU A 300 3.70 12.86 -9.70
C LEU A 300 4.08 11.72 -8.73
N PRO A 301 5.24 11.03 -8.87
CA PRO A 301 5.65 9.97 -7.95
C PRO A 301 5.58 10.36 -6.48
N MET A 302 5.87 11.62 -6.15
CA MET A 302 5.86 12.10 -4.77
C MET A 302 4.49 12.04 -4.11
N PHE A 303 3.40 12.17 -4.87
CA PHE A 303 2.07 11.94 -4.31
C PHE A 303 1.90 10.49 -3.85
N TRP A 304 2.33 9.53 -4.69
CA TRP A 304 2.25 8.11 -4.39
C TRP A 304 3.18 7.69 -3.25
N THR A 305 4.34 8.35 -3.13
CA THR A 305 5.25 8.20 -1.98
C THR A 305 4.55 8.44 -0.65
N LEU A 306 3.62 9.40 -0.56
CA LEU A 306 2.85 9.65 0.66
C LEU A 306 1.62 8.73 0.74
N PHE A 307 0.88 8.62 -0.36
CA PHE A 307 -0.39 7.90 -0.40
C PHE A 307 -0.27 6.42 0.00
N ASP A 308 0.76 5.72 -0.45
CA ASP A 308 0.90 4.29 -0.19
C ASP A 308 1.40 3.96 1.22
N GLN A 309 1.86 4.95 2.00
CA GLN A 309 2.30 4.75 3.39
C GLN A 309 1.15 4.44 4.36
N LYS A 310 -0.10 4.68 3.95
CA LYS A 310 -1.28 4.34 4.77
C LYS A 310 -1.38 2.84 5.05
N GLY A 311 -0.84 2.00 4.16
CA GLY A 311 -0.84 0.55 4.33
C GLY A 311 0.40 -0.01 5.04
N SER A 312 1.39 0.83 5.34
CA SER A 312 2.62 0.46 6.05
C SER A 312 2.76 1.29 7.34
N ARG A 313 3.33 2.49 7.26
CA ARG A 313 3.66 3.35 8.39
C ARG A 313 2.45 3.75 9.24
N TRP A 314 1.29 4.02 8.63
CA TRP A 314 0.09 4.36 9.41
C TRP A 314 -0.51 3.15 10.12
N THR A 315 -0.41 1.96 9.51
CA THR A 315 -0.77 0.69 10.17
C THR A 315 0.14 0.45 11.37
N LEU A 316 1.46 0.65 11.22
CA LEU A 316 2.42 0.53 12.32
C LEU A 316 2.22 1.59 13.41
N GLN A 317 1.90 2.83 13.04
CA GLN A 317 1.49 3.85 14.00
C GLN A 317 0.25 3.41 14.79
N ALA A 318 -0.75 2.83 14.13
CA ALA A 318 -1.97 2.36 14.77
C ALA A 318 -1.74 1.21 15.78
N THR A 319 -0.66 0.41 15.66
CA THR A 319 -0.35 -0.63 16.67
C THR A 319 0.02 -0.06 18.03
N THR A 320 0.39 1.23 18.08
CA THR A 320 0.74 1.96 19.31
C THR A 320 -0.40 2.84 19.84
N MET A 321 -1.62 2.66 19.30
CA MET A 321 -2.81 3.42 19.65
C MET A 321 -3.85 2.55 20.38
N ASP A 322 -4.83 3.19 20.99
CA ASP A 322 -5.99 2.52 21.60
C ASP A 322 -7.05 2.24 20.52
N GLY A 323 -7.43 0.97 20.38
CA GLY A 323 -8.37 0.46 19.40
C GLY A 323 -9.80 0.28 19.92
N ASN A 324 -10.09 0.70 21.15
CA ASN A 324 -11.39 0.54 21.77
C ASN A 324 -12.41 1.61 21.33
N PHE A 325 -13.27 1.27 20.37
CA PHE A 325 -14.39 2.11 19.94
C PHE A 325 -15.67 1.85 20.78
N GLY A 326 -15.52 1.43 22.03
CA GLY A 326 -16.60 1.10 22.95
C GLY A 326 -17.08 -0.34 22.79
N SER A 327 -17.99 -0.61 21.85
CA SER A 327 -18.57 -1.94 21.66
C SER A 327 -17.75 -2.85 20.73
N ILE A 328 -16.82 -2.27 19.97
CA ILE A 328 -15.97 -2.99 19.01
C ILE A 328 -14.52 -2.58 19.20
N VAL A 329 -13.63 -3.56 19.12
CA VAL A 329 -12.17 -3.32 19.09
C VAL A 329 -11.72 -3.35 17.64
N ILE A 330 -11.25 -2.22 17.14
CA ILE A 330 -10.74 -2.08 15.78
C ILE A 330 -9.27 -2.47 15.75
N GLN A 331 -8.91 -3.33 14.80
CA GLN A 331 -7.53 -3.73 14.57
C GLN A 331 -6.75 -2.65 13.79
N PRO A 332 -5.43 -2.52 13.99
CA PRO A 332 -4.62 -1.49 13.32
C PRO A 332 -4.73 -1.50 11.78
N ASP A 333 -4.75 -2.70 11.18
CA ASP A 333 -4.87 -2.93 9.74
C ASP A 333 -6.29 -2.61 9.19
N GLN A 334 -7.32 -2.63 10.03
CA GLN A 334 -8.69 -2.26 9.64
C GLN A 334 -8.86 -0.75 9.42
N MET A 335 -7.96 0.10 9.93
CA MET A 335 -8.01 1.55 9.70
C MET A 335 -7.94 1.89 8.20
N GLN A 336 -7.36 1.02 7.37
CA GLN A 336 -7.32 1.17 5.92
C GLN A 336 -8.73 1.18 5.28
N THR A 337 -9.73 0.59 5.94
CA THR A 337 -11.15 0.57 5.52
C THR A 337 -11.73 1.97 5.35
N ILE A 338 -11.23 2.95 6.11
CA ILE A 338 -11.70 4.33 6.04
C ILE A 338 -11.53 4.88 4.62
N ASN A 339 -10.45 4.52 3.92
CA ASN A 339 -10.17 5.03 2.59
C ASN A 339 -11.25 4.67 1.55
N PRO A 340 -11.59 3.39 1.29
CA PRO A 340 -12.65 3.07 0.33
C PRO A 340 -14.03 3.64 0.72
N ILE A 341 -14.37 3.73 2.02
CA ILE A 341 -15.59 4.41 2.48
C ILE A 341 -15.57 5.88 2.07
N LEU A 342 -14.46 6.55 2.31
CA LEU A 342 -14.28 7.96 1.95
C LEU A 342 -14.25 8.17 0.44
N ILE A 343 -13.67 7.27 -0.36
CA ILE A 343 -13.72 7.39 -1.83
C ILE A 343 -15.18 7.33 -2.31
N LEU A 344 -15.94 6.33 -1.86
CA LEU A 344 -17.32 6.12 -2.28
C LEU A 344 -18.26 7.27 -1.88
N THR A 345 -17.91 8.01 -0.83
CA THR A 345 -18.68 9.16 -0.34
C THR A 345 -18.18 10.50 -0.90
N LEU A 346 -16.86 10.73 -0.90
CA LEU A 346 -16.25 11.99 -1.34
C LEU A 346 -16.32 12.18 -2.85
N VAL A 347 -16.20 11.14 -3.68
CA VAL A 347 -16.27 11.30 -5.14
C VAL A 347 -17.60 11.95 -5.56
N PRO A 348 -18.78 11.41 -5.19
CA PRO A 348 -20.06 12.06 -5.49
C PRO A 348 -20.20 13.48 -4.91
N ILE A 349 -19.70 13.71 -3.69
CA ILE A 349 -19.77 15.02 -3.01
C ILE A 349 -18.92 16.05 -3.75
N MET A 350 -17.70 15.67 -4.17
CA MET A 350 -16.80 16.58 -4.88
C MET A 350 -17.38 16.99 -6.23
N ASP A 351 -17.94 16.05 -6.98
CA ASP A 351 -18.51 16.29 -8.30
C ASP A 351 -19.86 17.03 -8.25
N SER A 352 -20.74 16.67 -7.31
CA SER A 352 -22.12 17.20 -7.28
C SER A 352 -22.26 18.47 -6.45
N LEU A 353 -21.39 18.69 -5.46
CA LEU A 353 -21.50 19.81 -4.52
C LEU A 353 -20.27 20.73 -4.59
N VAL A 354 -19.07 20.20 -4.34
CA VAL A 354 -17.87 21.04 -4.14
C VAL A 354 -17.45 21.76 -5.41
N PHE A 355 -17.24 21.07 -6.53
CA PHE A 355 -16.83 21.72 -7.78
C PHE A 355 -17.87 22.71 -8.33
N PRO A 356 -19.18 22.41 -8.30
CA PRO A 356 -20.21 23.39 -8.67
C PRO A 356 -20.21 24.63 -7.79
N LEU A 357 -20.00 24.49 -6.46
CA LEU A 357 -19.90 25.63 -5.55
C LEU A 357 -18.64 26.48 -5.82
N ILE A 358 -17.48 25.85 -6.02
CA ILE A 358 -16.25 26.56 -6.39
C ILE A 358 -16.45 27.36 -7.68
N LYS A 359 -17.14 26.78 -8.66
CA LYS A 359 -17.49 27.46 -9.91
C LYS A 359 -18.43 28.65 -9.68
N LYS A 360 -19.39 28.54 -8.74
CA LYS A 360 -20.25 29.66 -8.32
C LYS A 360 -19.47 30.78 -7.63
N CYS A 361 -18.38 30.46 -6.94
CA CYS A 361 -17.46 31.45 -6.37
C CYS A 361 -16.54 32.12 -7.41
N GLY A 362 -16.72 31.87 -8.71
CA GLY A 362 -15.92 32.47 -9.79
C GLY A 362 -14.54 31.81 -10.01
N LEU A 363 -14.24 30.71 -9.30
CA LEU A 363 -12.97 30.00 -9.43
C LEU A 363 -13.11 28.85 -10.44
N HIS A 364 -12.36 28.92 -11.55
CA HIS A 364 -12.28 27.84 -12.52
C HIS A 364 -11.08 26.93 -12.24
N PHE A 365 -11.36 25.75 -11.67
CA PHE A 365 -10.34 24.74 -11.38
C PHE A 365 -10.09 23.89 -12.63
N THR A 366 -8.96 24.15 -13.29
CA THR A 366 -8.45 23.27 -14.34
C THR A 366 -8.00 21.93 -13.74
N PRO A 367 -7.95 20.83 -14.53
CA PRO A 367 -7.51 19.53 -14.03
C PRO A 367 -6.17 19.58 -13.29
N LEU A 368 -5.18 20.29 -13.85
CA LEU A 368 -3.87 20.43 -13.23
C LEU A 368 -3.93 21.21 -11.90
N LYS A 369 -4.79 22.24 -11.77
CA LYS A 369 -4.99 22.94 -10.49
C LYS A 369 -5.62 22.03 -9.43
N LYS A 370 -6.57 21.16 -9.82
CA LYS A 370 -7.14 20.17 -8.89
C LYS A 370 -6.06 19.21 -8.39
N MET A 371 -5.18 18.74 -9.28
CA MET A 371 -4.05 17.88 -8.90
C MET A 371 -3.10 18.58 -7.92
N THR A 372 -2.78 19.86 -8.13
CA THR A 372 -1.99 20.66 -7.17
C THR A 372 -2.64 20.70 -5.80
N VAL A 373 -3.95 21.00 -5.73
CA VAL A 373 -4.70 21.02 -4.46
C VAL A 373 -4.66 19.64 -3.80
N GLY A 374 -4.78 18.56 -4.59
CA GLY A 374 -4.68 17.19 -4.09
C GLY A 374 -3.32 16.90 -3.42
N MET A 375 -2.21 17.38 -4.00
CA MET A 375 -0.89 17.25 -3.39
C MET A 375 -0.75 18.07 -2.09
N ILE A 376 -1.35 19.26 -2.02
CA ILE A 376 -1.36 20.06 -0.80
C ILE A 376 -2.15 19.36 0.31
N LEU A 377 -3.32 18.79 0.00
CA LEU A 377 -4.11 18.01 0.95
C LEU A 377 -3.36 16.78 1.47
N ALA A 378 -2.65 16.06 0.60
CA ALA A 378 -1.80 14.94 0.99
C ALA A 378 -0.65 15.36 1.91
N ALA A 379 -0.03 16.53 1.67
CA ALA A 379 1.00 17.06 2.57
C ALA A 379 0.41 17.42 3.95
N LEU A 380 -0.77 18.04 3.99
CA LEU A 380 -1.48 18.33 5.24
C LEU A 380 -1.85 17.05 6.01
N ALA A 381 -2.22 15.97 5.31
CA ALA A 381 -2.48 14.67 5.94
C ALA A 381 -1.26 14.16 6.72
N PHE A 382 -0.05 14.36 6.18
CA PHE A 382 1.20 13.96 6.85
C PHE A 382 1.59 14.89 8.00
N VAL A 383 1.23 16.17 7.94
CA VAL A 383 1.33 17.07 9.10
C VAL A 383 0.44 16.57 10.23
N CYS A 384 -0.81 16.16 9.94
CA CYS A 384 -1.68 15.54 10.94
C CYS A 384 -1.07 14.26 11.52
N ALA A 385 -0.52 13.38 10.67
CA ALA A 385 0.16 12.16 11.12
C ALA A 385 1.36 12.43 12.03
N ALA A 386 2.13 13.48 11.74
CA ALA A 386 3.24 13.93 12.59
C ALA A 386 2.75 14.42 13.95
N VAL A 387 1.67 15.21 13.99
CA VAL A 387 1.08 15.70 15.25
C VAL A 387 0.59 14.54 16.11
N ILE A 388 -0.06 13.54 15.51
CA ILE A 388 -0.51 12.33 16.21
C ILE A 388 0.69 11.55 16.75
N GLN A 389 1.72 11.37 15.93
CA GLN A 389 2.95 10.69 16.36
C GLN A 389 3.61 11.39 17.54
N LEU A 390 3.65 12.73 17.56
CA LEU A 390 4.17 13.48 18.70
C LEU A 390 3.39 13.25 20.00
N GLN A 391 2.10 12.95 19.93
CA GLN A 391 1.32 12.59 21.13
C GLN A 391 1.57 11.14 21.55
N ILE A 392 1.72 10.23 20.60
CA ILE A 392 2.08 8.83 20.86
C ILE A 392 3.45 8.76 21.54
N ASP A 393 4.45 9.46 21.01
CA ASP A 393 5.83 9.44 21.50
C ASP A 393 5.95 9.89 22.97
N LYS A 394 5.04 10.75 23.46
CA LYS A 394 4.99 11.14 24.88
C LYS A 394 4.57 10.00 25.81
N THR A 395 3.90 8.99 25.27
CA THR A 395 3.32 7.86 26.02
C THR A 395 4.18 6.60 25.92
N LEU A 396 5.13 6.56 25.00
CA LEU A 396 6.02 5.42 24.81
C LEU A 396 7.16 5.43 25.86
N PRO A 397 7.50 4.27 26.43
CA PRO A 397 8.62 4.16 27.37
C PRO A 397 9.96 4.36 26.65
N VAL A 398 10.92 4.97 27.35
CA VAL A 398 12.31 5.10 26.87
C VAL A 398 13.14 4.00 27.51
N PHE A 399 13.46 2.96 26.74
CA PHE A 399 14.29 1.84 27.18
C PHE A 399 15.77 2.24 27.32
N PRO A 400 16.56 1.53 28.17
CA PRO A 400 17.99 1.80 28.33
C PRO A 400 18.76 1.46 27.05
N SER A 401 19.82 2.23 26.76
CA SER A 401 20.77 1.87 25.71
C SER A 401 21.67 0.71 26.17
N ALA A 402 22.45 0.12 25.26
CA ALA A 402 23.41 -0.94 25.59
C ALA A 402 24.50 -0.52 26.61
N SER A 403 24.66 0.78 26.86
CA SER A 403 25.62 1.33 27.82
C SER A 403 25.00 1.73 29.17
N GLN A 404 23.67 1.68 29.30
CA GLN A 404 22.93 2.14 30.46
C GLN A 404 22.10 1.00 31.07
N SER A 405 21.77 1.09 32.34
CA SER A 405 20.81 0.23 33.03
C SER A 405 19.71 1.08 33.66
N GLN A 406 18.56 0.46 33.91
CA GLN A 406 17.42 1.11 34.54
C GLN A 406 16.95 0.31 35.74
N LEU A 407 16.78 0.97 36.88
CA LEU A 407 16.37 0.34 38.14
C LEU A 407 15.09 0.97 38.68
N LYS A 408 14.16 0.12 39.10
CA LYS A 408 12.98 0.46 39.90
C LYS A 408 13.14 -0.12 41.30
N PHE A 409 12.54 0.49 42.30
CA PHE A 409 12.59 0.01 43.68
C PHE A 409 11.21 -0.41 44.15
N LEU A 410 11.08 -1.57 44.80
CA LEU A 410 9.84 -2.03 45.44
C LEU A 410 10.08 -2.24 46.93
N ASN A 411 9.32 -1.54 47.77
CA ASN A 411 9.29 -1.79 49.22
C ASN A 411 8.27 -2.89 49.53
N MET A 412 8.75 -4.09 49.86
CA MET A 412 7.90 -5.21 50.26
C MET A 412 7.53 -5.21 51.75
N GLY A 413 8.07 -4.24 52.50
CA GLY A 413 7.80 -4.07 53.93
C GLY A 413 6.48 -3.36 54.22
N ASN A 414 6.10 -3.42 55.51
CA ASN A 414 4.85 -2.85 56.02
C ASN A 414 5.00 -1.40 56.52
N THR A 415 6.21 -0.84 56.46
CA THR A 415 6.53 0.53 56.88
C THR A 415 7.16 1.31 55.73
N PRO A 416 6.96 2.63 55.64
CA PRO A 416 7.67 3.46 54.67
C PRO A 416 9.18 3.42 54.93
N ILE A 417 9.96 3.41 53.85
CA ILE A 417 11.43 3.40 53.90
C ILE A 417 11.98 4.55 53.07
N THR A 418 13.13 5.05 53.49
CA THR A 418 13.93 6.00 52.72
C THR A 418 15.10 5.26 52.09
N VAL A 419 15.13 5.25 50.76
CA VAL A 419 16.18 4.63 49.95
C VAL A 419 17.11 5.73 49.45
N GLN A 420 18.39 5.66 49.82
CA GLN A 420 19.45 6.51 49.29
C GLN A 420 20.28 5.72 48.30
N PHE A 421 20.53 6.29 47.13
CA PHE A 421 21.30 5.69 46.03
C PHE A 421 22.09 6.80 45.32
N PRO A 422 22.99 6.51 44.35
CA PRO A 422 23.89 7.53 43.81
C PRO A 422 23.16 8.81 43.38
N GLU A 423 23.56 9.93 44.00
CA GLU A 423 23.07 11.29 43.74
C GLU A 423 21.57 11.54 44.00
N ASN A 424 20.83 10.61 44.62
CA ASN A 424 19.39 10.71 44.84
C ASN A 424 18.89 10.03 46.13
N GLN A 425 17.70 10.44 46.58
CA GLN A 425 16.98 9.82 47.70
C GLN A 425 15.49 9.71 47.36
N LEU A 426 14.87 8.58 47.70
CA LEU A 426 13.47 8.30 47.46
C LEU A 426 12.80 7.80 48.74
N ASN A 427 11.61 8.34 49.05
CA ASN A 427 10.75 7.79 50.09
C ASN A 427 9.74 6.84 49.44
N LEU A 428 9.79 5.57 49.79
CA LEU A 428 8.87 4.54 49.33
C LEU A 428 7.89 4.20 50.44
N ALA A 429 6.59 4.30 50.16
CA ALA A 429 5.57 3.83 51.10
C ALA A 429 5.62 2.29 51.25
N ALA A 430 4.95 1.78 52.27
CA ALA A 430 4.79 0.34 52.47
C ALA A 430 4.09 -0.30 51.26
N ALA A 431 4.53 -1.49 50.87
CA ALA A 431 3.97 -2.26 49.76
C ALA A 431 3.90 -1.49 48.42
N GLN A 432 4.77 -0.51 48.15
CA GLN A 432 4.71 0.30 46.93
C GLN A 432 6.04 0.33 46.18
N ALA A 433 5.94 0.44 44.85
CA ALA A 433 7.08 0.63 43.96
C ALA A 433 7.31 2.11 43.64
N SER A 434 8.52 2.47 43.22
CA SER A 434 8.80 3.78 42.63
C SER A 434 7.98 3.98 41.35
N GLU A 435 7.47 5.19 41.08
CA GLU A 435 6.71 5.44 39.85
C GLU A 435 7.59 5.36 38.59
N GLU A 436 8.83 5.84 38.70
CA GLU A 436 9.76 5.94 37.59
C GLU A 436 10.91 4.92 37.72
N TYR A 437 11.55 4.66 36.57
CA TYR A 437 12.81 3.93 36.49
C TYR A 437 13.98 4.92 36.51
N PHE A 438 14.92 4.71 37.42
CA PHE A 438 16.13 5.51 37.53
C PHE A 438 17.22 4.94 36.62
N LYS A 439 17.96 5.82 35.94
CA LYS A 439 18.99 5.43 34.97
C LYS A 439 20.37 5.44 35.61
N PHE A 440 21.18 4.44 35.29
CA PHE A 440 22.55 4.31 35.77
C PHE A 440 23.50 3.93 34.63
N GLU A 441 24.72 4.45 34.66
CA GLU A 441 25.79 4.08 33.72
C GLU A 441 26.79 3.09 34.33
N SER A 442 26.85 3.04 35.67
CA SER A 442 27.68 2.11 36.43
C SER A 442 27.01 0.75 36.60
N ASP A 443 27.84 -0.29 36.57
CA ASP A 443 27.41 -1.68 36.73
C ASP A 443 27.18 -2.08 38.19
N GLN A 444 27.67 -1.26 39.12
CA GLN A 444 27.44 -1.43 40.54
C GLN A 444 26.97 -0.11 41.15
N ILE A 445 25.92 -0.20 41.94
CA ILE A 445 25.41 0.92 42.72
C ILE A 445 25.33 0.54 44.19
N THR A 446 25.60 1.50 45.07
CA THR A 446 25.43 1.32 46.50
C THR A 446 24.09 1.90 46.91
N VAL A 447 23.27 1.09 47.59
CA VAL A 447 21.96 1.48 48.10
C VAL A 447 21.99 1.42 49.63
N LEU A 448 21.50 2.48 50.28
CA LEU A 448 21.49 2.69 51.72
C LEU A 448 20.05 2.85 52.21
N ILE A 449 19.65 2.05 53.22
CA ILE A 449 18.28 2.06 53.77
C ILE A 449 18.33 1.98 55.30
N GLY A 450 17.49 2.79 55.98
CA GLY A 450 17.26 2.72 57.43
C GLY A 450 18.20 3.57 58.30
N ASN A 451 18.05 3.45 59.62
CA ASN A 451 18.89 4.10 60.62
C ASN A 451 19.13 3.14 61.82
N PRO A 452 20.32 2.55 62.00
CA PRO A 452 21.56 2.76 61.21
C PRO A 452 21.42 2.24 59.77
N PRO A 453 22.09 2.87 58.79
CA PRO A 453 21.92 2.56 57.38
C PRO A 453 22.51 1.19 57.04
N VAL A 454 21.68 0.30 56.50
CA VAL A 454 22.13 -0.94 55.86
C VAL A 454 22.60 -0.60 54.45
N SER A 455 23.86 -0.90 54.16
CA SER A 455 24.48 -0.69 52.84
C SER A 455 24.55 -1.99 52.06
N LYS A 456 24.01 -2.00 50.84
CA LYS A 456 24.09 -3.14 49.90
C LYS A 456 24.59 -2.64 48.55
N SER A 457 25.54 -3.38 47.97
CA SER A 457 25.99 -3.18 46.59
C SER A 457 25.11 -4.02 45.67
N VAL A 458 24.49 -3.38 44.68
CA VAL A 458 23.61 -4.02 43.69
C VAL A 458 24.31 -4.00 42.35
N SER A 459 24.48 -5.18 41.73
CA SER A 459 25.05 -5.32 40.39
C SER A 459 23.95 -5.19 39.35
N LEU A 460 24.04 -4.18 38.50
CA LEU A 460 23.10 -3.91 37.41
C LEU A 460 23.60 -4.49 36.10
N THR A 461 22.66 -4.94 35.26
CA THR A 461 22.98 -5.42 33.90
C THR A 461 22.71 -4.33 32.88
N LYS A 462 23.72 -3.98 32.06
CA LYS A 462 23.55 -2.99 30.98
C LYS A 462 22.54 -3.46 29.93
N GLY A 463 21.79 -2.52 29.37
CA GLY A 463 20.71 -2.78 28.40
C GLY A 463 19.46 -3.40 29.01
N GLN A 464 19.39 -3.59 30.33
CA GLN A 464 18.24 -4.21 31.01
C GLN A 464 17.51 -3.23 31.92
N ARG A 465 16.22 -3.51 32.12
CA ARG A 465 15.38 -2.90 33.17
C ARG A 465 15.24 -3.92 34.29
N GLN A 466 15.41 -3.46 35.52
CA GLN A 466 15.35 -4.33 36.70
C GLN A 466 14.56 -3.65 37.81
N THR A 467 13.87 -4.44 38.63
CA THR A 467 13.20 -3.99 39.86
C THR A 467 13.88 -4.62 41.06
N LEU A 468 14.42 -3.80 41.96
CA LEU A 468 15.02 -4.24 43.22
C LEU A 468 13.92 -4.47 44.26
N LEU A 469 13.84 -5.69 44.76
CA LEU A 469 12.87 -6.11 45.76
C LEU A 469 13.49 -5.96 47.14
N ILE A 470 13.00 -4.98 47.91
CA ILE A 470 13.49 -4.69 49.26
C ILE A 470 12.61 -5.44 50.26
N PRO A 471 13.13 -6.46 50.96
CA PRO A 471 12.36 -7.25 51.93
C PRO A 471 11.99 -6.44 53.17
N SER A 472 10.95 -6.90 53.88
CA SER A 472 10.51 -6.25 55.14
C SER A 472 11.61 -6.27 56.21
N ALA A 473 12.40 -7.34 56.28
CA ALA A 473 13.62 -7.38 57.07
C ALA A 473 14.79 -6.94 56.19
N ILE A 474 15.22 -5.69 56.31
CA ILE A 474 16.19 -5.05 55.42
C ILE A 474 17.54 -5.81 55.34
N ASN A 475 17.87 -6.59 56.37
CA ASN A 475 19.09 -7.41 56.42
C ASN A 475 19.04 -8.67 55.56
N ASP A 476 17.84 -9.12 55.16
CA ASP A 476 17.66 -10.30 54.31
C ASP A 476 18.26 -10.07 52.91
N GLU A 477 18.29 -11.13 52.11
CA GLU A 477 18.78 -11.07 50.74
C GLU A 477 17.83 -10.24 49.86
N TRP A 478 18.39 -9.34 49.06
CA TRP A 478 17.63 -8.50 48.14
C TRP A 478 17.61 -9.17 46.77
N GLN A 479 16.42 -9.32 46.20
CA GLN A 479 16.24 -9.93 44.89
C GLN A 479 16.14 -8.85 43.80
N LEU A 480 16.63 -9.17 42.61
CA LEU A 480 16.62 -8.26 41.46
C LEU A 480 15.83 -8.90 40.32
N ALA A 481 14.60 -8.43 40.12
CA ALA A 481 13.71 -8.95 39.09
C ALA A 481 14.00 -8.28 37.74
N SER A 482 14.16 -9.07 36.68
CA SER A 482 14.29 -8.54 35.31
C SER A 482 12.93 -8.10 34.76
N ASP A 483 12.88 -6.92 34.16
CA ASP A 483 11.68 -6.29 33.59
C ASP A 483 11.72 -6.24 32.07
N LEU A 484 10.55 -5.96 31.47
CA LEU A 484 10.41 -5.88 30.02
C LEU A 484 11.19 -4.69 29.43
N ILE A 485 11.97 -5.00 28.39
CA ILE A 485 12.72 -4.07 27.55
C ILE A 485 12.02 -3.77 26.21
N TYR A 486 10.77 -4.21 26.06
CA TYR A 486 9.93 -3.95 24.91
C TYR A 486 8.51 -3.62 25.37
N LYS A 487 7.75 -2.92 24.53
CA LYS A 487 6.33 -2.68 24.79
C LYS A 487 5.51 -3.89 24.33
N PRO A 488 4.57 -4.42 25.14
CA PRO A 488 3.68 -5.50 24.74
C PRO A 488 3.00 -5.22 23.40
N GLN A 489 2.93 -6.26 22.56
CA GLN A 489 2.52 -6.14 21.16
C GLN A 489 1.05 -6.51 20.97
N GLU A 490 0.51 -6.22 19.77
CA GLU A 490 -0.87 -6.56 19.37
C GLU A 490 -1.97 -6.06 20.32
N GLY A 491 -1.68 -5.06 21.16
CA GLY A 491 -2.62 -4.54 22.15
C GLY A 491 -2.75 -5.40 23.40
N ASN A 492 -2.02 -6.51 23.50
CA ASN A 492 -1.96 -7.34 24.69
C ASN A 492 -1.24 -6.61 25.84
N ASN A 493 -1.41 -7.13 27.05
CA ASN A 493 -0.75 -6.64 28.25
C ASN A 493 0.12 -7.75 28.82
N GLU A 494 1.22 -7.39 29.47
CA GLU A 494 2.06 -8.35 30.17
C GLU A 494 2.06 -8.09 31.67
N ILE A 495 1.75 -9.13 32.42
CA ILE A 495 1.49 -9.04 33.85
C ILE A 495 2.46 -9.94 34.60
N ARG A 496 2.89 -9.49 35.78
CA ARG A 496 3.68 -10.26 36.73
C ARG A 496 3.14 -10.09 38.14
N PHE A 497 3.30 -11.12 38.97
CA PHE A 497 3.01 -11.07 40.39
C PHE A 497 4.29 -11.21 41.23
N ILE A 498 4.36 -10.50 42.35
CA ILE A 498 5.43 -10.59 43.35
C ILE A 498 4.80 -11.01 44.68
N ASN A 499 5.34 -12.07 45.27
CA ASN A 499 4.84 -12.61 46.53
C ASN A 499 5.66 -12.07 47.71
N GLY A 500 5.07 -11.14 48.49
CA GLY A 500 5.63 -10.65 49.74
C GLY A 500 5.21 -11.45 50.98
N MET A 501 4.39 -12.50 50.84
CA MET A 501 3.95 -13.34 51.95
C MET A 501 5.05 -14.33 52.38
N SER A 502 4.93 -14.86 53.60
CA SER A 502 5.81 -15.91 54.10
C SER A 502 5.44 -17.32 53.61
N THR A 503 4.31 -17.46 52.91
CA THR A 503 3.83 -18.71 52.32
C THR A 503 3.80 -18.61 50.79
N PRO A 504 3.97 -19.72 50.06
CA PRO A 504 3.77 -19.74 48.63
C PRO A 504 2.35 -19.30 48.24
N VAL A 505 2.24 -18.58 47.12
CA VAL A 505 0.95 -18.16 46.56
C VAL A 505 0.86 -18.62 45.11
N THR A 506 -0.17 -19.40 44.80
CA THR A 506 -0.50 -19.78 43.43
C THR A 506 -1.40 -18.73 42.82
N VAL A 507 -1.02 -18.22 41.65
CA VAL A 507 -1.85 -17.27 40.89
C VAL A 507 -2.30 -17.91 39.59
N SER A 508 -3.61 -17.90 39.36
CA SER A 508 -4.22 -18.46 38.16
C SER A 508 -5.21 -17.49 37.52
N SER A 509 -5.31 -17.51 36.20
CA SER A 509 -6.30 -16.77 35.43
C SER A 509 -6.81 -17.66 34.29
N ALA A 510 -8.01 -17.36 33.78
CA ALA A 510 -8.55 -18.04 32.61
C ALA A 510 -7.69 -17.84 31.34
N ALA A 511 -6.88 -16.77 31.29
CA ALA A 511 -6.08 -16.39 30.13
C ALA A 511 -4.56 -16.50 30.33
N GLY A 512 -4.07 -16.78 31.55
CA GLY A 512 -2.64 -16.85 31.86
C GLY A 512 -2.33 -17.71 33.08
N HIS A 513 -1.20 -18.41 33.06
CA HIS A 513 -0.75 -19.28 34.15
C HIS A 513 0.55 -18.74 34.75
N TYR A 514 0.50 -18.33 36.02
CA TYR A 514 1.63 -17.73 36.73
C TYR A 514 2.37 -18.73 37.64
N GLY A 515 1.77 -19.90 37.86
CA GLY A 515 2.32 -20.94 38.72
C GLY A 515 2.26 -20.61 40.22
N GLU A 516 3.00 -21.40 41.00
CA GLU A 516 3.24 -21.16 42.42
C GLU A 516 4.45 -20.23 42.59
N ILE A 517 4.25 -19.13 43.32
CA ILE A 517 5.26 -18.10 43.56
C ILE A 517 5.76 -18.24 44.99
N GLU A 518 7.04 -18.58 45.15
CA GLU A 518 7.69 -18.73 46.45
C GLU A 518 7.74 -17.40 47.25
N PRO A 519 7.88 -17.46 48.59
CA PRO A 519 8.07 -16.27 49.42
C PRO A 519 9.21 -15.38 48.93
N LEU A 520 8.98 -14.07 48.88
CA LEU A 520 9.93 -13.04 48.44
C LEU A 520 10.40 -13.20 46.97
N HIS A 521 9.69 -14.00 46.17
CA HIS A 521 9.98 -14.22 44.75
C HIS A 521 8.89 -13.62 43.84
N TYR A 522 9.12 -13.70 42.52
CA TYR A 522 8.27 -13.15 41.48
C TYR A 522 7.97 -14.19 40.40
N SER A 523 6.82 -14.06 39.74
CA SER A 523 6.46 -14.89 38.59
C SER A 523 7.16 -14.42 37.31
N ASN A 524 7.17 -15.27 36.27
CA ASN A 524 7.43 -14.77 34.92
C ASN A 524 6.27 -13.86 34.46
N TYR A 525 6.53 -13.04 33.44
CA TYR A 525 5.47 -12.29 32.78
C TYR A 525 4.57 -13.27 32.01
N SER A 526 3.26 -13.01 32.06
CA SER A 526 2.27 -13.71 31.24
C SER A 526 1.40 -12.71 30.50
N GLU A 527 1.06 -13.04 29.26
CA GLU A 527 0.27 -12.22 28.38
C GLU A 527 -1.22 -12.30 28.73
N ILE A 528 -1.90 -11.15 28.78
CA ILE A 528 -3.34 -11.02 29.01
C ILE A 528 -3.93 -10.02 28.02
N LYS A 529 -5.04 -10.42 27.38
CA LYS A 529 -5.78 -9.57 26.44
C LYS A 529 -6.37 -8.33 27.13
N ASN A 530 -6.64 -7.28 26.37
CA ASN A 530 -7.33 -6.09 26.87
C ASN A 530 -8.77 -6.40 27.36
N GLY A 531 -9.29 -5.58 28.27
CA GLY A 531 -10.60 -5.79 28.91
C GLY A 531 -10.49 -6.29 30.35
N ARG A 532 -11.60 -6.78 30.92
CA ARG A 532 -11.66 -7.26 32.30
C ARG A 532 -10.98 -8.63 32.42
N ALA A 533 -9.97 -8.74 33.26
CA ALA A 533 -9.43 -10.03 33.68
C ALA A 533 -9.56 -10.21 35.19
N THR A 534 -9.79 -11.46 35.57
CA THR A 534 -9.91 -11.91 36.96
C THR A 534 -8.80 -12.92 37.25
N PHE A 535 -8.14 -12.74 38.38
CA PHE A 535 -7.05 -13.56 38.89
C PHE A 535 -7.49 -14.19 40.20
N THR A 536 -7.28 -15.50 40.32
CA THR A 536 -7.52 -16.24 41.56
C THR A 536 -6.18 -16.46 42.23
N LEU A 537 -6.02 -15.87 43.42
CA LEU A 537 -4.86 -16.07 44.29
C LEU A 537 -5.22 -17.14 45.33
N GLN A 538 -4.34 -18.11 45.53
CA GLN A 538 -4.54 -19.20 46.47
C GLN A 538 -3.28 -19.45 47.30
N SER A 539 -3.46 -19.62 48.62
CA SER A 539 -2.41 -20.10 49.52
C SER A 539 -3.02 -21.18 50.43
N GLY A 540 -2.63 -22.43 50.22
CA GLY A 540 -3.25 -23.58 50.88
C GLY A 540 -4.74 -23.72 50.56
N SER A 541 -5.60 -23.69 51.59
CA SER A 541 -7.07 -23.76 51.46
C SER A 541 -7.74 -22.40 51.32
N GLN A 542 -6.99 -21.31 51.45
CA GLN A 542 -7.51 -19.95 51.35
C GLN A 542 -7.34 -19.43 49.94
N SER A 543 -8.35 -18.74 49.41
CA SER A 543 -8.30 -18.11 48.10
C SER A 543 -9.03 -16.78 48.09
N CYS A 544 -8.69 -15.94 47.12
CA CYS A 544 -9.45 -14.74 46.82
C CYS A 544 -9.29 -14.31 45.35
N GLU A 545 -10.18 -13.44 44.90
CA GLU A 545 -10.21 -12.95 43.52
C GLU A 545 -9.75 -11.49 43.44
N TYR A 546 -8.94 -11.19 42.43
CA TYR A 546 -8.53 -9.85 42.05
C TYR A 546 -8.98 -9.58 40.61
N SER A 547 -9.79 -8.54 40.39
CA SER A 547 -10.26 -8.18 39.05
C SER A 547 -9.81 -6.78 38.65
N LYS A 548 -9.35 -6.62 37.41
CA LYS A 548 -8.94 -5.33 36.84
C LYS A 548 -9.29 -5.25 35.36
N ASP A 549 -9.64 -4.04 34.92
CA ASP A 549 -9.82 -3.70 33.51
C ASP A 549 -8.49 -3.22 32.90
N PHE A 550 -8.00 -3.91 31.88
CA PHE A 550 -6.73 -3.63 31.19
C PHE A 550 -6.94 -2.87 29.88
N GLY A 551 -6.08 -1.86 29.66
CA GLY A 551 -5.97 -1.14 28.39
C GLY A 551 -5.18 -1.89 27.32
N PHE A 552 -4.58 -1.17 26.37
CA PHE A 552 -3.81 -1.75 25.27
C PHE A 552 -2.31 -1.58 25.49
N GLY A 553 -1.51 -2.64 25.35
CA GLY A 553 -0.04 -2.52 25.32
C GLY A 553 0.61 -2.11 26.64
N GLY A 554 -0.04 -2.35 27.78
CA GLY A 554 0.48 -2.02 29.11
C GLY A 554 1.25 -3.18 29.76
N SER A 555 2.11 -2.85 30.72
CA SER A 555 2.77 -3.85 31.56
C SER A 555 2.63 -3.50 33.03
N TYR A 556 2.29 -4.50 33.84
CA TYR A 556 1.90 -4.34 35.23
C TYR A 556 2.59 -5.38 36.11
N THR A 557 3.08 -4.93 37.26
CA THR A 557 3.52 -5.80 38.35
C THR A 557 2.59 -5.62 39.53
N PHE A 558 1.93 -6.70 39.94
CA PHE A 558 1.10 -6.73 41.15
C PHE A 558 1.90 -7.25 42.32
N PHE A 559 1.86 -6.54 43.43
CA PHE A 559 2.52 -6.95 44.67
C PHE A 559 1.50 -7.45 45.68
N ILE A 560 1.75 -8.66 46.19
CA ILE A 560 0.96 -9.34 47.21
C ILE A 560 1.65 -9.07 48.55
N PRO A 561 1.16 -8.14 49.39
CA PRO A 561 1.85 -7.77 50.62
C PRO A 561 1.79 -8.89 51.67
N SER A 562 2.76 -8.89 52.59
CA SER A 562 2.79 -9.82 53.73
C SER A 562 1.56 -9.73 54.65
N THR A 563 0.87 -8.58 54.64
CA THR A 563 -0.33 -8.29 55.42
C THR A 563 -1.63 -8.74 54.76
N LEU A 564 -1.58 -9.31 53.54
CA LEU A 564 -2.77 -9.74 52.84
C LEU A 564 -3.54 -10.79 53.64
N THR A 565 -4.81 -10.50 53.92
CA THR A 565 -5.75 -11.48 54.47
C THR A 565 -6.67 -12.00 53.37
N PHE A 566 -6.67 -13.31 53.15
CA PHE A 566 -7.58 -13.94 52.19
C PHE A 566 -9.04 -13.79 52.64
N GLY A 567 -9.87 -13.25 51.76
CA GLY A 567 -11.27 -12.91 52.03
C GLY A 567 -11.86 -12.03 50.92
N PRO A 568 -13.10 -11.55 51.08
CA PRO A 568 -13.80 -10.78 50.03
C PRO A 568 -13.13 -9.42 49.71
N ASN A 569 -12.38 -8.84 50.65
CA ASN A 569 -11.73 -7.53 50.49
C ASN A 569 -10.22 -7.65 50.19
N CYS A 570 -9.71 -8.84 49.84
CA CYS A 570 -8.27 -9.04 49.62
C CYS A 570 -7.72 -8.12 48.51
N GLN A 571 -8.55 -7.78 47.53
CA GLN A 571 -8.20 -6.92 46.41
C GLN A 571 -7.71 -5.53 46.84
N GLU A 572 -8.17 -5.02 48.00
CA GLU A 572 -7.77 -3.70 48.51
C GLU A 572 -6.31 -3.67 49.01
N SER A 573 -5.76 -4.83 49.38
CA SER A 573 -4.39 -4.93 49.88
C SER A 573 -3.37 -5.12 48.77
N ILE A 574 -3.78 -5.64 47.60
CA ILE A 574 -2.88 -5.85 46.47
C ILE A 574 -2.54 -4.48 45.86
N THR A 575 -1.26 -4.18 45.80
CA THR A 575 -0.78 -2.93 45.19
C THR A 575 -0.29 -3.17 43.77
N GLU A 576 -0.36 -2.13 42.96
CA GLU A 576 -0.04 -2.17 41.55
C GLU A 576 1.13 -1.24 41.24
N SER A 577 2.04 -1.74 40.42
CA SER A 577 3.11 -1.00 39.80
C SER A 577 2.91 -1.03 38.28
N VAL A 578 2.69 0.14 37.67
CA VAL A 578 2.65 0.25 36.20
C VAL A 578 4.08 0.35 35.69
N ASP A 579 4.54 -0.68 34.98
CA ASP A 579 5.90 -0.76 34.46
C ASP A 579 6.00 -0.16 33.05
N ILE A 580 4.92 -0.30 32.26
CA ILE A 580 4.74 0.33 30.96
C ILE A 580 3.30 0.83 30.86
N LYS A 581 3.12 2.13 30.57
CA LYS A 581 1.79 2.73 30.45
C LYS A 581 1.05 2.20 29.21
N PRO A 582 -0.27 1.92 29.33
CA PRO A 582 -1.08 1.52 28.18
C PRO A 582 -1.17 2.66 27.15
N ASN A 583 -1.47 2.29 25.91
CA ASN A 583 -1.75 3.25 24.84
C ASN A 583 -2.94 4.13 25.23
N SER A 584 -2.76 5.45 25.19
CA SER A 584 -3.80 6.42 25.55
C SER A 584 -4.30 7.25 24.36
N VAL A 585 -3.57 7.23 23.24
CA VAL A 585 -3.97 7.95 22.02
C VAL A 585 -4.92 7.06 21.21
N HIS A 586 -6.17 7.49 21.05
CA HIS A 586 -7.21 6.72 20.39
C HIS A 586 -7.05 6.69 18.85
N MET A 587 -7.21 5.51 18.22
CA MET A 587 -7.06 5.31 16.77
C MET A 587 -7.95 6.23 15.92
N ALA A 588 -9.13 6.64 16.40
CA ALA A 588 -10.00 7.59 15.71
C ALA A 588 -9.31 8.92 15.35
N LEU A 589 -8.24 9.30 16.05
CA LEU A 589 -7.44 10.47 15.69
C LEU A 589 -6.74 10.34 14.33
N GLN A 590 -6.64 9.13 13.75
CA GLN A 590 -6.21 8.96 12.36
C GLN A 590 -7.30 9.31 11.32
N ILE A 591 -8.57 9.46 11.71
CA ILE A 591 -9.64 9.77 10.75
C ILE A 591 -9.37 11.08 9.97
N PRO A 592 -8.95 12.19 10.60
CA PRO A 592 -8.58 13.42 9.88
C PRO A 592 -7.48 13.25 8.82
N GLN A 593 -6.40 12.51 9.12
CA GLN A 593 -5.35 12.27 8.12
C GLN A 593 -5.84 11.37 6.98
N TYR A 594 -6.68 10.36 7.27
CA TYR A 594 -7.35 9.55 6.24
C TYR A 594 -8.28 10.40 5.38
N PHE A 595 -9.04 11.30 5.98
CA PHE A 595 -9.90 12.24 5.25
C PHE A 595 -9.10 13.11 4.28
N LEU A 596 -8.02 13.72 4.75
CA LEU A 596 -7.18 14.60 3.93
C LEU A 596 -6.47 13.85 2.80
N ILE A 597 -5.92 12.66 3.06
CA ILE A 597 -5.22 11.88 2.02
C ILE A 597 -6.21 11.34 0.98
N THR A 598 -7.42 10.93 1.37
CA THR A 598 -8.45 10.47 0.42
C THR A 598 -9.05 11.62 -0.37
N ALA A 599 -9.31 12.77 0.25
CA ALA A 599 -9.70 13.98 -0.49
C ALA A 599 -8.59 14.39 -1.49
N GLY A 600 -7.32 14.27 -1.08
CA GLY A 600 -6.16 14.43 -1.94
C GLY A 600 -6.16 13.47 -3.13
N GLU A 601 -6.45 12.18 -2.90
CA GLU A 601 -6.57 11.14 -3.93
C GLU A 601 -7.68 11.45 -4.93
N VAL A 602 -8.86 11.86 -4.49
CA VAL A 602 -9.96 12.23 -5.39
C VAL A 602 -9.56 13.39 -6.29
N MET A 603 -8.90 14.41 -5.72
CA MET A 603 -8.44 15.59 -6.46
C MET A 603 -7.27 15.29 -7.40
N PHE A 604 -6.38 14.38 -7.02
CA PHE A 604 -5.16 14.07 -7.75
C PHE A 604 -5.33 12.91 -8.74
N SER A 605 -5.75 11.75 -8.25
CA SER A 605 -5.75 10.49 -9.01
C SER A 605 -6.90 10.42 -10.01
N VAL A 606 -8.13 10.67 -9.58
CA VAL A 606 -9.31 10.62 -10.47
C VAL A 606 -9.18 11.67 -11.56
N THR A 607 -8.87 12.91 -11.18
CA THR A 607 -8.67 14.02 -12.14
C THR A 607 -7.45 13.78 -13.04
N GLY A 608 -6.35 13.26 -12.50
CA GLY A 608 -5.12 13.00 -13.25
C GLY A 608 -5.28 11.90 -14.29
N LEU A 609 -6.05 10.84 -13.98
CA LEU A 609 -6.41 9.80 -14.93
C LEU A 609 -7.32 10.33 -16.05
N GLU A 610 -8.30 11.17 -15.72
CA GLU A 610 -9.16 11.83 -16.72
C GLU A 610 -8.34 12.77 -17.62
N PHE A 611 -7.47 13.59 -17.04
CA PHE A 611 -6.55 14.47 -17.75
C PHE A 611 -5.66 13.65 -18.71
N SER A 612 -5.00 12.61 -18.20
CA SER A 612 -4.16 11.70 -18.97
C SER A 612 -4.90 11.14 -20.18
N TYR A 613 -6.12 10.66 -19.95
CA TYR A 613 -6.95 10.07 -21.00
C TYR A 613 -7.37 11.10 -22.06
N SER A 614 -7.74 12.32 -21.64
CA SER A 614 -8.19 13.39 -22.54
C SER A 614 -7.06 13.98 -23.40
N GLN A 615 -5.84 14.02 -22.87
CA GLN A 615 -4.65 14.55 -23.56
C GLN A 615 -3.89 13.47 -24.36
N ALA A 616 -4.33 12.21 -24.28
CA ALA A 616 -3.69 11.09 -24.97
C ALA A 616 -4.13 10.99 -26.44
N PRO A 617 -3.17 10.83 -27.38
CA PRO A 617 -3.48 10.40 -28.74
C PRO A 617 -4.26 9.09 -28.78
N SER A 618 -5.09 8.90 -29.80
CA SER A 618 -6.01 7.76 -29.88
C SER A 618 -5.29 6.41 -29.81
N ASN A 619 -4.08 6.31 -30.38
CA ASN A 619 -3.23 5.11 -30.38
C ASN A 619 -2.24 5.03 -29.21
N MET A 620 -2.15 6.03 -28.32
CA MET A 620 -1.15 6.08 -27.24
C MET A 620 -1.76 6.11 -25.83
N LYS A 621 -3.08 5.97 -25.71
CA LYS A 621 -3.78 5.88 -24.41
C LYS A 621 -3.16 4.84 -23.49
N SER A 622 -2.90 3.63 -23.98
CA SER A 622 -2.27 2.56 -23.19
C SER A 622 -0.85 2.91 -22.72
N VAL A 623 -0.08 3.63 -23.55
CA VAL A 623 1.30 4.06 -23.20
C VAL A 623 1.27 5.09 -22.06
N LEU A 624 0.35 6.06 -22.13
CA LEU A 624 0.20 7.07 -21.08
C LEU A 624 -0.38 6.50 -19.78
N GLN A 625 -1.25 5.50 -19.87
CA GLN A 625 -1.73 4.76 -18.69
C GLN A 625 -0.61 3.92 -18.04
N ALA A 626 0.22 3.26 -18.85
CA ALA A 626 1.41 2.57 -18.32
C ALA A 626 2.40 3.55 -17.67
N GLY A 627 2.61 4.71 -18.30
CA GLY A 627 3.41 5.79 -17.71
C GLY A 627 2.83 6.31 -16.39
N TRP A 628 1.50 6.37 -16.26
CA TRP A 628 0.82 6.77 -15.03
C TRP A 628 1.08 5.74 -13.91
N LEU A 629 0.88 4.45 -14.17
CA LEU A 629 1.17 3.39 -13.20
C LEU A 629 2.65 3.37 -12.80
N LEU A 630 3.55 3.65 -13.75
CA LEU A 630 4.98 3.77 -13.46
C LEU A 630 5.28 4.88 -12.45
N THR A 631 4.52 5.99 -12.44
CA THR A 631 4.70 7.03 -11.41
C THR A 631 4.45 6.49 -10.01
N ASN A 632 3.51 5.56 -9.85
CA ASN A 632 3.24 4.92 -8.57
C ASN A 632 4.40 3.99 -8.15
N ALA A 633 4.92 3.19 -9.09
CA ALA A 633 6.09 2.36 -8.84
C ALA A 633 7.30 3.19 -8.39
N VAL A 634 7.59 4.30 -9.09
CA VAL A 634 8.66 5.24 -8.71
C VAL A 634 8.40 5.86 -7.34
N GLY A 635 7.15 6.21 -7.02
CA GLY A 635 6.78 6.75 -5.71
C GLY A 635 7.13 5.82 -4.56
N ASN A 636 6.88 4.51 -4.74
CA ASN A 636 7.25 3.49 -3.76
C ASN A 636 8.78 3.28 -3.67
N PHE A 637 9.52 3.38 -4.78
CA PHE A 637 10.99 3.38 -4.72
C PHE A 637 11.56 4.60 -3.98
N ILE A 638 10.93 5.78 -4.10
CA ILE A 638 11.34 6.97 -3.36
C ILE A 638 11.22 6.73 -1.84
N VAL A 639 10.18 6.02 -1.37
CA VAL A 639 10.06 5.67 0.06
C VAL A 639 11.30 4.91 0.54
N LEU A 640 11.76 3.92 -0.22
CA LEU A 640 12.95 3.13 0.11
C LEU A 640 14.23 3.99 0.15
N ILE A 641 14.40 4.84 -0.86
CA ILE A 641 15.56 5.73 -0.96
C ILE A 641 15.59 6.70 0.24
N VAL A 642 14.44 7.29 0.58
CA VAL A 642 14.34 8.23 1.71
C VAL A 642 14.59 7.52 3.03
N ALA A 643 14.05 6.32 3.24
CA ALA A 643 14.29 5.54 4.45
C ALA A 643 15.79 5.24 4.67
N GLU A 644 16.50 4.82 3.61
CA GLU A 644 17.93 4.51 3.68
C GLU A 644 18.84 5.74 3.84
N ILE A 645 18.47 6.87 3.22
CA ILE A 645 19.29 8.10 3.27
C ILE A 645 19.03 8.88 4.56
N ALA A 646 17.78 9.02 4.96
CA ALA A 646 17.39 9.95 6.02
C ALA A 646 17.72 9.40 7.42
N LYS A 647 17.63 8.07 7.63
CA LYS A 647 17.89 7.36 8.90
C LYS A 647 17.46 8.17 10.13
N LEU A 648 16.24 8.70 10.08
CA LEU A 648 15.78 9.65 11.08
C LEU A 648 15.34 8.88 12.33
N PRO A 649 15.85 9.22 13.53
CA PRO A 649 15.57 8.45 14.74
C PRO A 649 14.13 8.60 15.25
N LYS A 650 13.39 9.59 14.75
CA LYS A 650 12.02 9.88 15.20
C LYS A 650 11.05 9.86 14.02
N GLN A 651 10.01 9.04 14.13
CA GLN A 651 9.02 8.82 13.08
C GLN A 651 8.25 10.08 12.69
N TRP A 652 7.95 10.98 13.63
CA TRP A 652 7.28 12.25 13.31
C TRP A 652 8.11 13.15 12.40
N THR A 653 9.45 13.13 12.53
CA THR A 653 10.37 13.91 11.68
C THR A 653 10.29 13.44 10.25
N GLU A 654 10.13 12.13 10.03
CA GLU A 654 9.97 11.56 8.68
C GLU A 654 8.65 11.99 8.05
N TYR A 655 7.54 12.01 8.81
CA TYR A 655 6.27 12.52 8.31
C TYR A 655 6.37 13.98 7.87
N ILE A 656 7.07 14.83 8.64
CA ILE A 656 7.33 16.23 8.26
C ILE A 656 8.25 16.34 7.04
N LEU A 657 9.26 15.47 6.92
CA LEU A 657 10.13 15.41 5.74
C LEU A 657 9.32 15.12 4.48
N PHE A 658 8.48 14.07 4.50
CA PHE A 658 7.63 13.73 3.36
C PHE A 658 6.63 14.85 3.02
N ALA A 659 6.00 15.47 4.03
CA ALA A 659 5.12 16.62 3.82
C ALA A 659 5.86 17.79 3.14
N SER A 660 7.06 18.11 3.62
CA SER A 660 7.87 19.23 3.09
C SER A 660 8.32 18.97 1.65
N LEU A 661 8.76 17.74 1.35
CA LEU A 661 9.12 17.33 0.00
C LEU A 661 7.92 17.43 -0.94
N LEU A 662 6.73 16.99 -0.52
CA LEU A 662 5.53 17.09 -1.36
C LEU A 662 5.09 18.53 -1.59
N VAL A 663 5.24 19.43 -0.60
CA VAL A 663 4.97 20.87 -0.81
C VAL A 663 5.92 21.45 -1.85
N ALA A 664 7.23 21.18 -1.75
CA ALA A 664 8.20 21.63 -2.75
C ALA A 664 7.87 21.11 -4.15
N VAL A 665 7.49 19.85 -4.26
CA VAL A 665 7.11 19.21 -5.53
C VAL A 665 5.79 19.77 -6.07
N SER A 666 4.84 20.11 -5.20
CA SER A 666 3.58 20.76 -5.58
C SER A 666 3.83 22.15 -6.18
N ILE A 667 4.80 22.90 -5.64
CA ILE A 667 5.23 24.19 -6.23
C ILE A 667 5.83 23.97 -7.62
N ILE A 668 6.76 23.01 -7.77
CA ILE A 668 7.38 22.68 -9.06
C ILE A 668 6.32 22.27 -10.08
N PHE A 669 5.41 21.38 -9.70
CA PHE A 669 4.32 20.94 -10.57
C PHE A 669 3.39 22.09 -10.96
N SER A 670 3.11 23.01 -10.04
CA SER A 670 2.28 24.19 -10.34
C SER A 670 2.94 25.12 -11.34
N ILE A 671 4.26 25.30 -11.25
CA ILE A 671 5.06 26.04 -12.24
C ILE A 671 4.97 25.31 -13.59
N MET A 672 5.24 24.00 -13.64
CA MET A 672 5.16 23.21 -14.87
C MET A 672 3.75 23.25 -15.51
N ALA A 673 2.71 23.17 -14.68
CA ALA A 673 1.32 23.23 -15.11
C ALA A 673 0.94 24.60 -15.68
N SER A 674 1.53 25.69 -15.19
CA SER A 674 1.27 27.04 -15.72
C SER A 674 1.78 27.22 -17.16
N PHE A 675 2.83 26.50 -17.54
CA PHE A 675 3.38 26.49 -18.89
C PHE A 675 2.73 25.44 -19.80
N TYR A 676 1.84 24.60 -19.27
CA TYR A 676 1.20 23.55 -20.05
C TYR A 676 0.03 24.09 -20.87
N THR A 677 0.06 23.79 -22.17
CA THR A 677 -1.03 24.10 -23.10
C THR A 677 -1.86 22.85 -23.33
N TYR A 678 -3.16 22.94 -23.06
CA TYR A 678 -4.10 21.85 -23.31
C TYR A 678 -4.25 21.66 -24.82
N ILE A 679 -4.11 20.41 -25.25
CA ILE A 679 -4.20 20.00 -26.65
C ILE A 679 -5.43 19.12 -26.79
N ASP A 680 -6.19 19.29 -27.87
CA ASP A 680 -7.18 18.30 -28.30
C ASP A 680 -6.51 17.36 -29.33
N PRO A 681 -6.14 16.12 -28.94
CA PRO A 681 -5.47 15.20 -29.85
C PRO A 681 -6.36 14.81 -31.04
N THR A 682 -7.69 14.80 -30.85
CA THR A 682 -8.62 14.37 -31.90
C THR A 682 -8.73 15.41 -33.01
N ALA A 683 -8.69 16.70 -32.66
CA ALA A 683 -8.65 17.79 -33.64
C ALA A 683 -7.37 17.74 -34.49
N ILE A 684 -6.21 17.52 -33.85
CA ILE A 684 -4.92 17.39 -34.57
C ILE A 684 -4.93 16.16 -35.48
N GLU A 685 -5.39 15.01 -34.99
CA GLU A 685 -5.48 13.80 -35.80
C GLU A 685 -6.42 13.98 -37.01
N ALA A 686 -7.53 14.72 -36.84
CA ALA A 686 -8.42 15.06 -37.93
C ALA A 686 -7.76 15.98 -38.97
N GLU A 687 -6.97 16.97 -38.53
CA GLU A 687 -6.25 17.88 -39.42
C GLU A 687 -5.21 17.14 -40.27
N PHE A 688 -4.44 16.23 -39.67
CA PHE A 688 -3.47 15.41 -40.41
C PHE A 688 -4.15 14.44 -41.38
N LYS A 689 -5.27 13.81 -40.98
CA LYS A 689 -6.05 12.96 -41.89
C LYS A 689 -6.59 13.74 -43.08
N LYS A 690 -7.03 14.99 -42.85
CA LYS A 690 -7.50 15.87 -43.92
C LYS A 690 -6.37 16.23 -44.88
N LYS A 691 -5.20 16.64 -44.37
CA LYS A 691 -4.03 16.96 -45.22
C LYS A 691 -3.58 15.78 -46.09
N VAL A 692 -3.57 14.57 -45.55
CA VAL A 692 -3.23 13.36 -46.34
C VAL A 692 -4.26 13.12 -47.43
N HIS A 693 -5.56 13.32 -47.14
CA HIS A 693 -6.61 13.18 -48.15
C HIS A 693 -6.49 14.24 -49.25
N ASP A 694 -6.23 15.49 -48.86
CA ASP A 694 -6.02 16.60 -49.80
C ASP A 694 -4.75 16.36 -50.67
N ASP A 695 -3.65 15.85 -50.09
CA ASP A 695 -2.41 15.52 -50.81
C ASP A 695 -2.59 14.31 -51.77
N GLU A 696 -3.39 13.31 -51.38
CA GLU A 696 -3.74 12.15 -52.23
C GLU A 696 -4.63 12.56 -53.41
N ASP A 697 -5.61 13.44 -53.18
CA ASP A 697 -6.47 13.99 -54.23
C ASP A 697 -5.65 14.82 -55.25
N ASP A 698 -4.70 15.64 -54.77
CA ASP A 698 -3.77 16.42 -55.62
C ASP A 698 -2.81 15.52 -56.44
N GLU A 699 -2.32 14.41 -55.86
CA GLU A 699 -1.49 13.42 -56.55
C GLU A 699 -2.28 12.66 -57.63
N ASP A 700 -3.52 12.29 -57.35
CA ASP A 700 -4.39 11.61 -58.30
C ASP A 700 -4.80 12.53 -59.45
N ASP A 701 -5.05 13.82 -59.18
CA ASP A 701 -5.33 14.80 -60.22
C ASP A 701 -4.10 15.09 -61.08
N LYS A 702 -2.89 15.17 -60.49
CA LYS A 702 -1.63 15.22 -61.26
C LYS A 702 -1.41 13.99 -62.12
N LYS A 703 -1.72 12.78 -61.64
CA LYS A 703 -1.62 11.54 -62.44
C LYS A 703 -2.62 11.52 -63.59
N LYS A 704 -3.85 12.01 -63.38
CA LYS A 704 -4.85 12.15 -64.45
C LYS A 704 -4.43 13.19 -65.49
N GLU A 705 -3.86 14.32 -65.07
CA GLU A 705 -3.30 15.32 -65.99
C GLU A 705 -2.12 14.77 -66.78
N LEU A 706 -1.22 14.02 -66.13
CA LEU A 706 -0.07 13.37 -66.79
C LEU A 706 -0.49 12.25 -67.76
N GLN A 707 -1.60 11.56 -67.47
CA GLN A 707 -2.20 10.61 -68.41
C GLN A 707 -2.87 11.31 -69.60
N LYS A 708 -3.61 12.39 -69.35
CA LYS A 708 -4.22 13.20 -70.42
C LYS A 708 -3.17 13.81 -71.35
N SER A 709 -2.06 14.32 -70.82
CA SER A 709 -0.97 14.87 -71.65
C SER A 709 -0.26 13.78 -72.45
N LYS A 710 -0.03 12.60 -71.88
CA LYS A 710 0.50 11.44 -72.63
C LYS A 710 -0.46 10.90 -73.70
N GLU A 711 -1.77 10.98 -73.49
CA GLU A 711 -2.78 10.64 -74.50
C GLU A 711 -2.88 11.70 -75.60
N MET A 712 -2.64 12.98 -75.29
CA MET A 712 -2.52 14.06 -76.27
C MET A 712 -1.25 13.93 -77.12
N GLU A 713 -0.08 13.68 -76.51
CA GLU A 713 1.17 13.41 -77.26
C GLU A 713 1.05 12.18 -78.16
N LYS A 714 0.35 11.12 -77.72
CA LYS A 714 0.06 9.94 -78.55
C LYS A 714 -0.89 10.23 -79.71
N ARG A 715 -1.80 11.20 -79.57
CA ARG A 715 -2.69 11.61 -80.67
C ARG A 715 -1.93 12.47 -81.69
N ASP A 716 -1.08 13.36 -81.22
CA ASP A 716 -0.28 14.23 -82.09
C ASP A 716 0.84 13.45 -82.83
N SER A 717 1.40 12.41 -82.21
CA SER A 717 2.36 11.51 -82.87
C SER A 717 1.71 10.54 -83.88
N VAL A 718 0.40 10.30 -83.78
CA VAL A 718 -0.34 9.47 -84.74
C VAL A 718 -0.88 10.34 -85.89
N SER A 719 -1.11 11.64 -85.69
CA SER A 719 -1.45 12.55 -86.79
C SER A 719 -0.26 12.94 -87.67
N SER A 720 0.99 12.85 -87.18
CA SER A 720 2.18 13.18 -87.99
C SER A 720 2.63 12.06 -88.93
N ASP A 721 2.19 10.81 -88.74
CA ASP A 721 2.55 9.67 -89.60
C ASP A 721 1.53 9.37 -90.72
N ASP A 722 0.36 10.04 -90.71
CA ASP A 722 -0.71 9.83 -91.70
C ASP A 722 -0.81 10.92 -92.79
N GLU A 723 -0.07 12.02 -92.70
CA GLU A 723 -0.02 13.04 -93.77
C GLU A 723 1.04 12.76 -94.86
N ASP A 724 2.06 11.93 -94.60
CA ASP A 724 3.13 11.65 -95.59
C ASP A 724 2.87 10.44 -96.52
N LYS A 725 1.68 9.82 -96.45
CA LYS A 725 1.34 8.62 -97.27
C LYS A 725 0.22 8.80 -98.29
N LYS A 726 -0.26 10.03 -98.55
CA LYS A 726 -1.37 10.28 -99.50
C LYS A 726 -1.02 10.97 -100.82
N TYR A 727 0.26 11.11 -101.18
CA TYR A 727 0.66 11.77 -102.43
C TYR A 727 1.57 10.95 -103.37
N VAL A 728 1.45 9.62 -103.44
CA VAL A 728 2.03 8.85 -104.57
C VAL A 728 1.20 7.60 -104.90
N GLN A 729 0.01 7.76 -105.49
CA GLN A 729 -0.54 6.76 -106.43
C GLN A 729 -1.82 7.25 -107.15
N THR A 730 -1.66 8.12 -108.14
CA THR A 730 -2.40 8.05 -109.42
C THR A 730 -1.62 8.88 -110.46
N SER A 731 -1.18 8.24 -111.55
CA SER A 731 -0.52 8.88 -112.70
C SER A 731 -1.50 8.96 -113.87
N MET A 732 -1.41 10.04 -114.66
CA MET A 732 -2.30 10.52 -115.73
C MET A 732 -3.46 11.40 -115.28
#